data_AF-A0AB37S5U7-F1
#
_entry.id   AF-A0AB37S5U7-F1
#
_cell.length_a   1.000
_cell.length_b   1.000
_cell.length_c   1.000
_cell.angle_alpha   90.00
_cell.angle_beta   90.00
_cell.angle_gamma   90.00
#
_symmetry.space_group_name_H-M   'P 1'
#
loop_
_entity.id
_entity.type
_entity.pdbx_description
1 polymer ?
#
loop_
_entity_poly.entity_id
_entity_poly.type
_entity_poly.pdbx_seq_one_letter_code
_entity_poly.pdbx_strand_id
1 'polypeptide(L)'
;MTNTSQPTVVSQGMAVTMSNRPGPRNVQIPADRPGVVIFLHGVNDPGANYDHIEQGLCEGLNERLSRSDLKPGVYGALFNKAVKYKSDNPNFDQWKDIKYDPDTYLYQRTEITEGQGKTHSMFIPFYWGYRASDSEIKGGEKNPSTFRGQYQDGNGNRLGKKFAKGGGMFNNATTNIPAMYDAGWMDNAANWGAGLFMSDYQYSSSSPKRHYYVLAAVRLAMLIREIRRVDPNETVTVMAHSQGTVITLLAQAMLAESNEDGSRCADCVILADSPYSLTEPAMAQIAQPSATPYTLRGKLNTLINIVQAITAHPHAEPPLSQLVCKDDNPDHQGRTGRGWSPVQASRKDKDGKAYPFTERDNRGKVYLYFCTEDTTVDLVTVKGIGTHGVPDTVDEVWQGTRKVLGMPMKSTTTLKAMDVLKAHRFYQRLWSKVPTDLYGRPRFVGKKPEYYDGQYLGDDHKFEKRLINADELFPPYQPNLYGDEAIRGTERKAGKDKPDYVARDTLLGNPKAKVKFIPLSGLPEDVRKQGSPAIMKWYNSKIADPEDQTNAVRAADGYGIHWEREESPNETRARLETDSGKWDDNSYHSAIYRDSNNMRRVAAMDVAIGQARSLDDPDMRKLLVAIADWKLDSTKLKEVQNNRCYGNLLGSSQGIIEKSSKYYSRGEFPSDIVPKMPPKMVDGETFAQREKRQ
;
A
#
# COMPACT_ATOMS: atom_id res chain seq x y z
N MET A 1 38.91 -14.81 -10.94
CA MET A 1 39.63 -14.19 -9.81
C MET A 1 38.81 -14.48 -8.57
N THR A 2 39.34 -15.29 -7.65
CA THR A 2 38.70 -15.63 -6.38
C THR A 2 38.65 -14.37 -5.52
N ASN A 3 37.47 -13.78 -5.40
CA ASN A 3 37.21 -12.64 -4.54
C ASN A 3 37.32 -13.13 -3.09
N THR A 4 38.50 -13.01 -2.49
CA THR A 4 38.71 -13.23 -1.06
C THR A 4 38.07 -12.07 -0.32
N SER A 5 36.76 -12.10 -0.18
CA SER A 5 36.05 -11.24 0.76
C SER A 5 36.60 -11.54 2.15
N GLN A 6 36.96 -10.49 2.90
CA GLN A 6 37.25 -10.66 4.32
C GLN A 6 36.01 -11.28 4.99
N PRO A 7 36.18 -12.30 5.85
CA PRO A 7 35.04 -12.92 6.52
C PRO A 7 34.29 -11.89 7.36
N THR A 8 32.98 -11.76 7.13
CA THR A 8 32.11 -10.87 7.89
C THR A 8 31.86 -11.47 9.28
N VAL A 9 32.16 -10.71 10.34
CA VAL A 9 31.88 -11.13 11.71
C VAL A 9 30.37 -10.99 11.98
N VAL A 10 29.65 -12.12 12.03
CA VAL A 10 28.20 -12.17 12.26
C VAL A 10 27.80 -12.04 13.73
N SER A 11 28.70 -12.42 14.64
CA SER A 11 28.54 -12.25 16.09
C SER A 11 29.91 -12.32 16.77
N GLN A 12 30.06 -11.63 17.90
CA GLN A 12 31.28 -11.62 18.70
C GLN A 12 30.93 -11.70 20.18
N GLY A 13 31.80 -12.33 20.96
CA GLY A 13 31.66 -12.43 22.41
C GLY A 13 33.01 -12.35 23.09
N MET A 14 33.01 -11.80 24.30
CA MET A 14 34.19 -11.76 25.17
C MET A 14 34.05 -12.81 26.27
N ALA A 15 35.17 -13.37 26.69
CA ALA A 15 35.24 -14.28 27.83
C ALA A 15 36.51 -13.98 28.63
N VAL A 16 36.46 -14.19 29.94
CA VAL A 16 37.64 -14.08 30.80
C VAL A 16 38.54 -15.28 30.54
N THR A 17 39.83 -15.02 30.31
CA THR A 17 40.85 -16.06 30.18
C THR A 17 41.18 -16.61 31.56
N MET A 18 40.86 -17.88 31.82
CA MET A 18 41.18 -18.56 33.07
C MET A 18 41.98 -19.83 32.80
N SER A 19 42.95 -20.14 33.67
CA SER A 19 43.60 -21.45 33.71
C SER A 19 42.55 -22.53 33.97
N ASN A 20 42.57 -23.63 33.18
CA ASN A 20 41.62 -24.76 33.27
C ASN A 20 40.17 -24.48 32.86
N ARG A 21 39.98 -23.62 31.87
CA ARG A 21 38.67 -23.37 31.25
C ARG A 21 38.01 -24.68 30.75
N PRO A 22 36.74 -24.97 31.11
CA PRO A 22 36.07 -26.25 30.79
C PRO A 22 35.64 -26.41 29.32
N GLY A 23 35.72 -25.36 28.49
CA GLY A 23 35.36 -25.43 27.06
C GLY A 23 35.16 -24.06 26.42
N PRO A 24 35.02 -23.96 25.08
CA PRO A 24 34.90 -22.70 24.32
C PRO A 24 33.68 -21.86 24.71
N ARG A 25 33.64 -20.58 24.30
CA ARG A 25 32.58 -19.65 24.71
C ARG A 25 31.58 -19.73 23.59
N ASN A 26 30.39 -20.22 23.90
CA ASN A 26 29.32 -20.21 22.93
C ASN A 26 28.93 -18.75 22.69
N VAL A 27 29.08 -18.30 21.45
CA VAL A 27 28.62 -17.00 20.97
C VAL A 27 27.32 -17.24 20.23
N GLN A 28 26.26 -16.58 20.66
CA GLN A 28 24.97 -16.70 19.98
C GLN A 28 25.04 -16.00 18.63
N ILE A 29 24.73 -16.72 17.57
CA ILE A 29 24.53 -16.14 16.24
C ILE A 29 23.06 -15.71 16.09
N PRO A 30 22.78 -14.60 15.39
CA PRO A 30 21.42 -14.24 15.00
C PRO A 30 20.77 -15.39 14.22
N ALA A 31 19.49 -15.64 14.47
CA ALA A 31 18.76 -16.66 13.73
C ALA A 31 18.44 -16.16 12.31
N ASP A 32 18.47 -17.06 11.33
CA ASP A 32 18.09 -16.75 9.95
C ASP A 32 16.59 -16.38 9.85
N ARG A 33 16.22 -15.56 8.87
CA ARG A 33 14.83 -15.16 8.66
C ARG A 33 14.00 -16.24 7.97
N PRO A 34 12.70 -16.35 8.31
CA PRO A 34 11.85 -17.46 7.88
C PRO A 34 11.22 -17.28 6.48
N GLY A 35 11.65 -16.27 5.73
CA GLY A 35 11.04 -15.85 4.46
C GLY A 35 11.13 -14.33 4.28
N VAL A 36 10.73 -13.84 3.11
CA VAL A 36 10.67 -12.41 2.77
C VAL A 36 9.20 -12.01 2.65
N VAL A 37 8.81 -10.91 3.29
CA VAL A 37 7.48 -10.31 3.13
C VAL A 37 7.61 -8.93 2.52
N ILE A 38 7.12 -8.75 1.29
CA ILE A 38 7.07 -7.46 0.62
C ILE A 38 5.65 -6.89 0.80
N PHE A 39 5.52 -5.62 1.20
CA PHE A 39 4.22 -4.97 1.31
C PHE A 39 4.08 -3.74 0.42
N LEU A 40 2.95 -3.63 -0.28
CA LEU A 40 2.60 -2.50 -1.15
C LEU A 40 1.32 -1.81 -0.67
N HIS A 41 1.38 -0.48 -0.54
CA HIS A 41 0.21 0.37 -0.22
C HIS A 41 -0.63 0.69 -1.46
N GLY A 42 -1.78 1.34 -1.24
CA GLY A 42 -2.73 1.83 -2.26
C GLY A 42 -2.38 3.17 -2.90
N VAL A 43 -3.35 3.79 -3.58
CA VAL A 43 -3.22 5.16 -4.12
C VAL A 43 -3.31 6.20 -3.01
N ASN A 44 -2.78 7.41 -3.27
CA ASN A 44 -2.87 8.55 -2.34
C ASN A 44 -2.29 8.26 -0.94
N ASP A 45 -1.37 7.30 -0.85
CA ASP A 45 -0.81 6.80 0.39
C ASP A 45 0.72 6.74 0.24
N PRO A 46 1.52 7.37 1.11
CA PRO A 46 2.97 7.25 1.11
C PRO A 46 3.53 6.13 2.00
N GLY A 47 2.69 5.29 2.60
CA GLY A 47 3.10 4.13 3.43
C GLY A 47 2.38 4.02 4.79
N ALA A 48 1.14 4.47 4.89
CA ALA A 48 0.35 4.40 6.12
C ALA A 48 0.22 2.94 6.61
N ASN A 49 0.20 2.77 7.93
CA ASN A 49 0.06 1.49 8.64
C ASN A 49 1.21 0.48 8.47
N TYR A 50 2.31 0.84 7.80
CA TYR A 50 3.47 -0.08 7.65
C TYR A 50 4.05 -0.50 9.01
N ASP A 51 3.98 0.39 10.00
CA ASP A 51 4.36 0.14 11.39
C ASP A 51 3.52 -0.96 12.05
N HIS A 52 2.19 -0.87 11.95
CA HIS A 52 1.26 -1.88 12.46
C HIS A 52 1.46 -3.24 11.79
N ILE A 53 1.70 -3.22 10.48
CA ILE A 53 1.91 -4.44 9.70
C ILE A 53 3.21 -5.12 10.09
N GLU A 54 4.33 -4.40 10.09
CA GLU A 54 5.62 -4.99 10.42
C GLU A 54 5.67 -5.47 11.87
N GLN A 55 5.12 -4.68 12.81
CA GLN A 55 5.01 -5.06 14.22
C GLN A 55 4.18 -6.35 14.38
N GLY A 56 2.99 -6.39 13.79
CA GLY A 56 2.11 -7.54 13.89
C GLY A 56 2.68 -8.80 13.24
N LEU A 57 3.32 -8.68 12.07
CA LEU A 57 4.01 -9.80 11.43
C LEU A 57 5.18 -10.32 12.26
N CYS A 58 6.01 -9.44 12.82
CA CYS A 58 7.12 -9.85 13.69
C CYS A 58 6.60 -10.57 14.94
N GLU A 59 5.56 -10.05 15.60
CA GLU A 59 4.94 -10.70 16.77
C GLU A 59 4.30 -12.05 16.40
N GLY A 60 3.51 -12.11 15.33
CA GLY A 60 2.80 -13.31 14.93
C GLY A 60 3.73 -14.42 14.46
N LEU A 61 4.81 -14.08 13.75
CA LEU A 61 5.82 -15.04 13.31
C LEU A 61 6.71 -15.51 14.47
N ASN A 62 6.99 -14.63 15.45
CA ASN A 62 7.61 -15.07 16.70
C ASN A 62 6.76 -16.15 17.38
N GLU A 63 5.45 -15.92 17.49
CA GLU A 63 4.55 -16.92 18.09
C GLU A 63 4.48 -18.20 17.25
N ARG A 64 4.12 -18.08 15.97
CA ARG A 64 3.97 -19.20 15.03
C ARG A 64 5.20 -20.08 15.02
N LEU A 65 6.40 -19.49 14.94
CA LEU A 65 7.66 -20.22 14.74
C LEU A 65 8.39 -20.54 16.04
N SER A 66 7.78 -20.30 17.21
CA SER A 66 8.43 -20.49 18.52
C SER A 66 9.72 -19.67 18.68
N ARG A 67 9.69 -18.43 18.19
CA ARG A 67 10.77 -17.43 18.23
C ARG A 67 10.41 -16.24 19.11
N SER A 68 11.39 -15.36 19.36
CA SER A 68 11.20 -14.12 20.12
C SER A 68 12.06 -12.95 19.64
N ASP A 69 12.88 -13.21 18.63
CA ASP A 69 13.96 -12.35 18.16
C ASP A 69 13.55 -11.49 16.96
N LEU A 70 12.43 -11.80 16.28
CA LEU A 70 11.93 -10.97 15.19
C LEU A 70 11.47 -9.61 15.76
N LYS A 71 12.03 -8.51 15.25
CA LYS A 71 11.75 -7.13 15.71
C LYS A 71 11.60 -6.20 14.51
N PRO A 72 10.59 -5.31 14.49
CA PRO A 72 10.34 -4.41 13.37
C PRO A 72 11.36 -3.27 13.29
N GLY A 73 11.34 -2.55 12.17
CA GLY A 73 11.92 -1.21 12.07
C GLY A 73 11.06 -0.16 12.76
N VAL A 74 11.54 1.08 12.77
CA VAL A 74 10.75 2.23 13.22
C VAL A 74 10.37 3.12 12.05
N TYR A 75 9.21 3.76 12.13
CA TYR A 75 8.68 4.61 11.06
C TYR A 75 8.58 6.05 11.53
N GLY A 76 8.89 7.00 10.64
CA GLY A 76 8.70 8.42 10.92
C GLY A 76 9.64 9.01 11.98
N ALA A 77 10.73 8.32 12.33
CA ALA A 77 11.59 8.74 13.45
C ALA A 77 12.13 10.19 13.29
N LEU A 78 12.61 10.54 12.10
CA LEU A 78 13.06 11.90 11.79
C LEU A 78 11.90 12.90 11.78
N PHE A 79 10.77 12.52 11.19
CA PHE A 79 9.57 13.36 11.14
C PHE A 79 9.04 13.69 12.53
N ASN A 80 8.87 12.68 13.39
CA ASN A 80 8.41 12.80 14.76
C ASN A 80 9.33 13.67 15.64
N LYS A 81 10.62 13.75 15.29
CA LYS A 81 11.55 14.68 15.90
C LYS A 81 11.37 16.10 15.35
N ALA A 82 11.27 16.24 14.02
CA ALA A 82 11.16 17.53 13.33
C ALA A 82 9.89 18.31 13.70
N VAL A 83 8.74 17.63 13.83
CA VAL A 83 7.44 18.30 14.09
C VAL A 83 7.38 19.04 15.42
N LYS A 84 8.26 18.70 16.37
CA LYS A 84 8.36 19.34 17.70
C LYS A 84 9.02 20.72 17.65
N TYR A 85 9.75 21.04 16.57
CA TYR A 85 10.41 22.33 16.40
C TYR A 85 9.45 23.36 15.78
N LYS A 86 9.56 24.60 16.22
CA LYS A 86 8.81 25.78 15.79
C LYS A 86 9.79 26.82 15.24
N SER A 87 9.26 27.80 14.50
CA SER A 87 10.02 28.85 13.84
C SER A 87 10.82 29.76 14.80
N ASP A 88 10.47 29.78 16.09
CA ASP A 88 11.19 30.49 17.14
C ASP A 88 12.39 29.71 17.72
N ASN A 89 12.55 28.43 17.37
CA ASN A 89 13.68 27.63 17.84
C ASN A 89 14.96 27.94 17.03
N PRO A 90 16.14 28.13 17.67
CA PRO A 90 17.39 28.45 16.98
C PRO A 90 17.83 27.46 15.90
N ASN A 91 17.44 26.19 16.02
CA ASN A 91 17.80 25.12 15.08
C ASN A 91 16.67 24.79 14.10
N PHE A 92 15.62 25.62 13.99
CA PHE A 92 14.45 25.33 13.14
C PHE A 92 14.83 25.09 11.67
N ASP A 93 15.77 25.87 11.16
CA ASP A 93 16.24 25.74 9.77
C ASP A 93 16.81 24.36 9.44
N GLN A 94 17.33 23.62 10.44
CA GLN A 94 17.82 22.25 10.25
C GLN A 94 16.68 21.23 10.13
N TRP A 95 15.49 21.55 10.64
CA TRP A 95 14.36 20.63 10.76
C TRP A 95 13.20 20.96 9.83
N LYS A 96 13.13 22.20 9.31
CA LYS A 96 11.98 22.68 8.52
C LYS A 96 11.69 21.83 7.27
N ASP A 97 12.73 21.38 6.57
CA ASP A 97 12.58 20.58 5.34
C ASP A 97 11.99 19.19 5.63
N ILE A 98 12.24 18.65 6.83
CA ILE A 98 11.67 17.37 7.28
C ILE A 98 10.25 17.60 7.81
N LYS A 99 10.04 18.66 8.61
CA LYS A 99 8.74 19.02 9.20
C LYS A 99 7.67 19.25 8.14
N TYR A 100 8.03 19.93 7.05
CA TYR A 100 7.11 20.31 5.99
C TYR A 100 7.11 19.34 4.79
N ASP A 101 7.71 18.15 4.91
CA ASP A 101 7.66 17.09 3.90
C ASP A 101 7.18 15.75 4.49
N PRO A 102 5.92 15.67 4.95
CA PRO A 102 5.38 14.42 5.49
C PRO A 102 5.35 13.28 4.46
N ASP A 103 5.18 13.57 3.17
CA ASP A 103 5.16 12.55 2.10
C ASP A 103 6.45 11.72 2.02
N THR A 104 7.60 12.35 2.30
CA THR A 104 8.88 11.67 2.33
C THR A 104 9.12 11.00 3.69
N TYR A 105 8.88 11.75 4.78
CA TYR A 105 9.43 11.41 6.09
C TYR A 105 8.44 10.76 7.07
N LEU A 106 7.13 10.99 6.95
CA LEU A 106 6.14 10.51 7.94
C LEU A 106 6.17 8.98 8.11
N TYR A 107 6.21 8.26 7.00
CA TYR A 107 6.26 6.80 6.97
C TYR A 107 7.63 6.27 6.54
N GLN A 108 8.69 7.07 6.67
CA GLN A 108 10.04 6.60 6.35
C GLN A 108 10.48 5.54 7.35
N ARG A 109 10.76 4.33 6.85
CA ARG A 109 11.28 3.23 7.66
C ARG A 109 12.76 3.41 7.98
N THR A 110 13.17 3.15 9.22
CA THR A 110 14.54 3.21 9.72
C THR A 110 14.88 1.94 10.51
N GLU A 111 16.08 1.41 10.33
CA GLU A 111 16.61 0.29 11.12
C GLU A 111 17.05 0.76 12.52
N ILE A 112 16.76 -0.03 13.55
CA ILE A 112 17.45 0.07 14.84
C ILE A 112 18.69 -0.82 14.76
N THR A 113 19.89 -0.24 14.87
CA THR A 113 21.15 -0.97 14.63
C THR A 113 21.75 -1.60 15.88
N GLU A 114 21.36 -1.15 17.07
CA GLU A 114 21.98 -1.51 18.35
C GLU A 114 20.94 -1.76 19.46
N GLY A 115 21.37 -2.44 20.52
CA GLY A 115 20.55 -2.71 21.72
C GLY A 115 19.53 -3.84 21.56
N GLN A 116 18.71 -4.04 22.59
CA GLN A 116 17.70 -5.12 22.65
C GLN A 116 16.56 -4.93 21.63
N GLY A 117 16.36 -3.71 21.15
CA GLY A 117 15.39 -3.37 20.10
C GLY A 117 15.95 -3.44 18.69
N LYS A 118 17.17 -3.98 18.48
CA LYS A 118 17.79 -4.09 17.16
C LYS A 118 16.83 -4.75 16.18
N THR A 119 16.63 -4.11 15.03
CA THR A 119 15.69 -4.59 14.03
C THR A 119 16.17 -5.91 13.46
N HIS A 120 15.25 -6.87 13.41
CA HIS A 120 15.45 -8.20 12.86
C HIS A 120 14.14 -8.65 12.20
N SER A 121 13.87 -8.06 11.04
CA SER A 121 12.57 -8.17 10.36
C SER A 121 12.70 -8.80 8.98
N MET A 122 11.69 -9.59 8.61
CA MET A 122 11.48 -10.18 7.28
C MET A 122 10.83 -9.22 6.28
N PHE A 123 10.43 -8.03 6.76
CA PHE A 123 9.57 -7.11 6.03
C PHE A 123 10.39 -6.16 5.14
N ILE A 124 9.95 -6.01 3.89
CA ILE A 124 10.40 -4.99 2.95
C ILE A 124 9.20 -4.10 2.60
N PRO A 125 9.19 -2.84 3.05
CA PRO A 125 8.20 -1.86 2.58
C PRO A 125 8.51 -1.49 1.12
N PHE A 126 7.52 -1.60 0.24
CA PHE A 126 7.67 -1.24 -1.16
C PHE A 126 6.87 0.03 -1.47
N TYR A 127 7.60 1.13 -1.68
CA TYR A 127 7.02 2.42 -2.00
C TYR A 127 6.98 2.64 -3.50
N TRP A 128 5.92 3.29 -3.95
CA TRP A 128 5.71 3.64 -5.34
C TRP A 128 4.90 4.94 -5.45
N GLY A 129 4.88 5.54 -6.64
CA GLY A 129 4.11 6.76 -6.84
C GLY A 129 4.34 7.41 -8.19
N TYR A 130 3.81 8.63 -8.31
CA TYR A 130 3.93 9.47 -9.48
C TYR A 130 4.81 10.68 -9.19
N ARG A 131 5.75 10.99 -10.07
CA ARG A 131 6.52 12.23 -10.10
C ARG A 131 6.17 13.00 -11.37
N ALA A 132 5.73 14.24 -11.20
CA ALA A 132 5.46 15.14 -12.32
C ALA A 132 6.75 15.49 -13.06
N SER A 133 6.69 15.69 -14.36
CA SER A 133 7.77 16.29 -15.15
C SER A 133 7.80 17.82 -15.00
N ASP A 134 8.90 18.45 -15.41
CA ASP A 134 9.05 19.92 -15.39
C ASP A 134 7.87 20.64 -16.07
N SER A 135 7.40 20.12 -17.21
CA SER A 135 6.27 20.70 -17.94
C SER A 135 4.90 20.46 -17.31
N GLU A 136 4.79 19.50 -16.38
CA GLU A 136 3.55 19.24 -15.64
C GLU A 136 3.46 20.08 -14.36
N ILE A 137 4.59 20.57 -13.83
CA ILE A 137 4.63 21.42 -12.62
C ILE A 137 4.12 22.82 -12.96
N LYS A 138 3.21 23.35 -12.14
CA LYS A 138 2.71 24.71 -12.28
C LYS A 138 3.83 25.73 -12.01
N GLY A 139 4.21 26.49 -13.03
CA GLY A 139 5.34 27.42 -12.99
C GLY A 139 6.70 26.81 -13.33
N GLY A 140 6.75 25.50 -13.61
CA GLY A 140 7.98 24.75 -13.84
C GLY A 140 8.78 24.49 -12.57
N GLU A 141 9.75 23.59 -12.64
CA GLU A 141 10.60 23.17 -11.52
C GLU A 141 11.56 24.29 -11.06
N LYS A 142 11.93 25.21 -11.95
CA LYS A 142 12.81 26.34 -11.62
C LYS A 142 12.12 27.41 -10.79
N ASN A 143 10.84 27.69 -11.05
CA ASN A 143 10.06 28.72 -10.36
C ASN A 143 8.65 28.20 -10.05
N PRO A 144 8.54 27.14 -9.23
CA PRO A 144 7.27 26.48 -8.98
C PRO A 144 6.31 27.41 -8.23
N SER A 145 5.06 27.41 -8.66
CA SER A 145 3.97 28.08 -7.95
C SER A 145 3.48 27.21 -6.81
N THR A 146 3.08 27.85 -5.70
CA THR A 146 2.43 27.16 -4.59
C THR A 146 1.03 27.72 -4.35
N PHE A 147 0.17 26.89 -3.79
CA PHE A 147 -1.14 27.27 -3.25
C PHE A 147 -1.18 26.83 -1.80
N ARG A 148 -1.35 27.78 -0.86
CA ARG A 148 -1.30 27.51 0.59
C ARG A 148 -0.05 26.68 1.01
N GLY A 149 1.12 27.01 0.46
CA GLY A 149 2.39 26.33 0.75
C GLY A 149 2.60 24.97 0.04
N GLN A 150 1.62 24.50 -0.73
CA GLN A 150 1.65 23.22 -1.44
C GLN A 150 1.95 23.41 -2.93
N TYR A 151 2.79 22.54 -3.50
CA TYR A 151 3.05 22.53 -4.93
C TYR A 151 1.87 21.93 -5.69
N GLN A 152 1.70 22.33 -6.95
CA GLN A 152 0.64 21.82 -7.81
C GLN A 152 1.14 21.50 -9.22
N ASP A 153 0.46 20.56 -9.88
CA ASP A 153 0.56 20.40 -11.32
C ASP A 153 -0.30 21.45 -12.07
N GLY A 154 -0.20 21.46 -13.40
CA GLY A 154 -0.98 22.36 -14.26
C GLY A 154 -2.51 22.21 -14.13
N ASN A 155 -3.00 21.09 -13.60
CA ASN A 155 -4.42 20.81 -13.38
C ASN A 155 -4.88 21.17 -11.94
N GLY A 156 -3.96 21.64 -11.09
CA GLY A 156 -4.25 21.99 -9.70
C GLY A 156 -4.19 20.80 -8.74
N ASN A 157 -3.69 19.63 -9.15
CA ASN A 157 -3.49 18.50 -8.24
C ASN A 157 -2.31 18.79 -7.32
N ARG A 158 -2.44 18.47 -6.02
CA ARG A 158 -1.38 18.67 -5.03
C ARG A 158 -0.21 17.72 -5.26
N LEU A 159 1.00 18.27 -5.27
CA LEU A 159 2.27 17.55 -5.30
C LEU A 159 3.04 17.81 -3.99
N GLY A 160 3.79 16.80 -3.51
CA GLY A 160 4.67 16.92 -2.35
C GLY A 160 5.90 17.81 -2.62
N LYS A 161 6.78 17.98 -1.61
CA LYS A 161 7.94 18.89 -1.72
C LYS A 161 8.97 18.50 -2.79
N LYS A 162 8.91 17.25 -3.28
CA LYS A 162 9.70 16.74 -4.41
C LYS A 162 8.89 16.63 -5.71
N PHE A 163 7.78 17.36 -5.84
CA PHE A 163 6.84 17.30 -6.96
C PHE A 163 6.29 15.90 -7.26
N ALA A 164 6.25 15.07 -6.21
CA ALA A 164 5.84 13.68 -6.26
C ALA A 164 4.57 13.46 -5.44
N LYS A 165 3.86 12.36 -5.72
CA LYS A 165 2.70 11.90 -4.99
C LYS A 165 2.85 10.40 -4.71
N GLY A 166 3.02 10.03 -3.44
CA GLY A 166 3.03 8.63 -2.99
C GLY A 166 1.73 7.93 -3.36
N GLY A 167 1.83 6.74 -3.95
CA GLY A 167 0.67 6.00 -4.50
C GLY A 167 0.01 6.66 -5.71
N GLY A 168 0.46 7.83 -6.15
CA GLY A 168 -0.20 8.60 -7.21
C GLY A 168 -1.56 9.17 -6.81
N MET A 169 -2.32 9.60 -7.80
CA MET A 169 -3.59 10.31 -7.60
C MET A 169 -4.73 9.34 -7.22
N PHE A 170 -5.56 9.75 -6.26
CA PHE A 170 -6.67 8.94 -5.73
C PHE A 170 -7.66 8.50 -6.84
N ASN A 171 -8.14 9.44 -7.65
CA ASN A 171 -9.10 9.17 -8.73
C ASN A 171 -8.51 8.38 -9.91
N ASN A 172 -7.20 8.17 -9.94
CA ASN A 172 -6.54 7.51 -11.06
C ASN A 172 -6.48 5.99 -10.90
N ALA A 173 -6.91 5.47 -9.75
CA ALA A 173 -7.06 4.05 -9.47
C ALA A 173 -7.86 3.32 -10.56
N THR A 174 -7.56 2.04 -10.74
CA THR A 174 -8.18 1.17 -11.75
C THR A 174 -8.67 -0.12 -11.15
N THR A 175 -9.65 -0.71 -11.84
CA THR A 175 -10.27 -1.98 -11.42
C THR A 175 -9.78 -3.19 -12.21
N ASN A 176 -8.78 -2.99 -13.07
CA ASN A 176 -8.22 -4.03 -13.95
C ASN A 176 -6.83 -3.62 -14.45
N ILE A 177 -6.06 -4.63 -14.92
CA ILE A 177 -4.68 -4.46 -15.40
C ILE A 177 -4.60 -3.70 -16.73
N PRO A 178 -5.41 -4.03 -17.77
CA PRO A 178 -5.35 -3.31 -19.05
C PRO A 178 -5.47 -1.79 -18.89
N ALA A 179 -6.36 -1.32 -18.01
CA ALA A 179 -6.52 0.11 -17.74
C ALA A 179 -5.27 0.81 -17.16
N MET A 180 -4.27 0.08 -16.64
CA MET A 180 -2.98 0.66 -16.23
C MET A 180 -2.17 1.19 -17.43
N TYR A 181 -2.46 0.71 -18.64
CA TYR A 181 -1.83 1.11 -19.90
C TYR A 181 -2.59 2.23 -20.62
N ASP A 182 -3.77 2.58 -20.13
CA ASP A 182 -4.59 3.65 -20.70
C ASP A 182 -4.13 5.05 -20.27
N ALA A 183 -4.83 6.06 -20.81
CA ALA A 183 -4.79 7.42 -20.30
C ALA A 183 -5.21 7.48 -18.81
N GLY A 184 -4.86 8.58 -18.15
CA GLY A 184 -5.29 8.86 -16.79
C GLY A 184 -6.77 9.27 -16.69
N TRP A 185 -7.25 9.43 -15.46
CA TRP A 185 -8.57 10.02 -15.21
C TRP A 185 -8.69 11.41 -15.85
N MET A 186 -9.81 11.69 -16.51
CA MET A 186 -10.12 13.00 -17.10
C MET A 186 -11.30 13.63 -16.38
N ASP A 187 -11.14 14.87 -15.90
CA ASP A 187 -12.24 15.63 -15.31
C ASP A 187 -13.27 16.00 -16.40
N ASN A 188 -14.56 15.95 -16.07
CA ASN A 188 -15.65 16.25 -17.00
C ASN A 188 -16.86 16.86 -16.27
N ALA A 189 -17.82 17.41 -17.02
CA ALA A 189 -18.98 18.10 -16.46
C ALA A 189 -19.87 17.20 -15.57
N ALA A 190 -19.92 15.89 -15.84
CA ALA A 190 -20.64 14.93 -15.00
C ALA A 190 -19.91 14.68 -13.66
N ASN A 191 -18.58 14.69 -13.68
CA ASN A 191 -17.72 14.51 -12.50
C ASN A 191 -17.71 15.72 -11.56
N TRP A 192 -18.06 16.92 -12.06
CA TRP A 192 -18.23 18.12 -11.23
C TRP A 192 -19.30 17.93 -10.14
N GLY A 193 -20.39 17.22 -10.44
CA GLY A 193 -21.47 16.91 -9.49
C GLY A 193 -21.08 15.86 -8.46
N ALA A 194 -20.33 14.82 -8.85
CA ALA A 194 -19.81 13.80 -7.93
C ALA A 194 -18.73 14.35 -7.00
N GLY A 195 -17.92 15.31 -7.47
CA GLY A 195 -16.90 16.00 -6.68
C GLY A 195 -17.43 16.86 -5.53
N LEU A 196 -18.74 17.14 -5.47
CA LEU A 196 -19.39 17.82 -4.34
C LEU A 196 -19.51 16.94 -3.10
N PHE A 197 -19.37 15.62 -3.25
CA PHE A 197 -19.45 14.63 -2.17
C PHE A 197 -18.09 13.99 -1.83
N MET A 198 -17.01 14.40 -2.51
CA MET A 198 -15.67 13.97 -2.16
C MET A 198 -15.17 14.73 -0.94
N SER A 199 -14.41 14.03 -0.10
CA SER A 199 -13.71 14.62 1.03
C SER A 199 -12.72 15.70 0.58
N ASP A 200 -12.55 16.73 1.43
CA ASP A 200 -11.52 17.76 1.26
C ASP A 200 -10.10 17.16 1.20
N TYR A 201 -9.89 15.94 1.72
CA TYR A 201 -8.60 15.23 1.76
C TYR A 201 -8.33 14.31 0.55
N GLN A 202 -9.28 14.18 -0.39
CA GLN A 202 -9.19 13.24 -1.53
C GLN A 202 -9.18 13.93 -2.90
N TYR A 203 -8.92 15.23 -2.94
CA TYR A 203 -9.02 16.00 -4.17
C TYR A 203 -8.00 15.58 -5.24
N SER A 204 -8.51 15.35 -6.44
CA SER A 204 -7.75 15.26 -7.69
C SER A 204 -8.66 15.66 -8.87
N SER A 205 -8.14 16.49 -9.77
CA SER A 205 -8.69 16.79 -11.10
C SER A 205 -8.15 15.78 -12.12
N SER A 206 -7.98 16.18 -13.38
CA SER A 206 -7.39 15.35 -14.43
C SER A 206 -6.03 14.81 -14.00
N SER A 207 -5.86 13.50 -14.10
CA SER A 207 -4.71 12.76 -13.61
C SER A 207 -3.70 12.42 -14.71
N PRO A 208 -2.44 12.18 -14.35
CA PRO A 208 -1.41 11.75 -15.29
C PRO A 208 -1.68 10.36 -15.85
N LYS A 209 -1.00 10.01 -16.94
CA LYS A 209 -1.03 8.67 -17.54
C LYS A 209 -0.71 7.60 -16.48
N ARG A 210 -1.41 6.48 -16.53
CA ARG A 210 -1.32 5.39 -15.53
C ARG A 210 -0.06 4.53 -15.60
N HIS A 211 0.86 4.82 -16.52
CA HIS A 211 2.06 4.01 -16.76
C HIS A 211 3.02 3.96 -15.57
N TYR A 212 2.92 4.88 -14.60
CA TYR A 212 3.68 4.76 -13.34
C TYR A 212 3.25 3.56 -12.49
N TYR A 213 2.01 3.05 -12.65
CA TYR A 213 1.60 1.76 -12.09
C TYR A 213 2.36 0.60 -12.74
N VAL A 214 2.57 0.66 -14.06
CA VAL A 214 3.33 -0.34 -14.80
C VAL A 214 4.80 -0.31 -14.39
N LEU A 215 5.38 0.89 -14.21
CA LEU A 215 6.72 1.04 -13.65
C LEU A 215 6.83 0.46 -12.24
N ALA A 216 5.83 0.66 -11.38
CA ALA A 216 5.80 0.05 -10.06
C ALA A 216 5.79 -1.49 -10.15
N ALA A 217 5.03 -2.08 -11.08
CA ALA A 217 5.02 -3.53 -11.32
C ALA A 217 6.38 -4.04 -11.84
N VAL A 218 7.02 -3.32 -12.77
CA VAL A 218 8.39 -3.63 -13.26
C VAL A 218 9.39 -3.62 -12.11
N ARG A 219 9.33 -2.62 -11.21
CA ARG A 219 10.19 -2.54 -10.03
C ARG A 219 9.93 -3.68 -9.04
N LEU A 220 8.68 -4.05 -8.81
CA LEU A 220 8.32 -5.16 -7.93
C LEU A 220 8.83 -6.49 -8.49
N ALA A 221 8.64 -6.74 -9.79
CA ALA A 221 9.17 -7.93 -10.46
C ALA A 221 10.71 -7.99 -10.40
N MET A 222 11.37 -6.84 -10.60
CA MET A 222 12.82 -6.72 -10.43
C MET A 222 13.26 -7.07 -9.00
N LEU A 223 12.59 -6.54 -7.98
CA LEU A 223 12.93 -6.82 -6.58
C LEU A 223 12.81 -8.31 -6.25
N ILE A 224 11.72 -8.97 -6.65
CA ILE A 224 11.49 -10.41 -6.41
C ILE A 224 12.56 -11.26 -7.10
N ARG A 225 12.94 -10.88 -8.31
CA ARG A 225 14.00 -11.54 -9.07
C ARG A 225 15.36 -11.40 -8.40
N GLU A 226 15.74 -10.20 -7.98
CA GLU A 226 17.03 -9.95 -7.31
C GLU A 226 17.13 -10.64 -5.95
N ILE A 227 16.01 -10.77 -5.22
CA ILE A 227 15.94 -11.64 -4.04
C ILE A 227 16.36 -13.07 -4.41
N ARG A 228 15.75 -13.66 -5.43
CA ARG A 228 16.01 -15.05 -5.85
C ARG A 228 17.35 -15.28 -6.55
N ARG A 229 18.01 -14.22 -6.99
CA ARG A 229 19.39 -14.30 -7.49
C ARG A 229 20.41 -14.49 -6.38
N VAL A 230 20.08 -14.08 -5.15
CA VAL A 230 20.90 -14.42 -3.98
C VAL A 230 20.82 -15.92 -3.72
N ASP A 231 19.60 -16.47 -3.73
CA ASP A 231 19.35 -17.91 -3.63
C ASP A 231 18.03 -18.28 -4.34
N PRO A 232 18.01 -19.28 -5.23
CA PRO A 232 16.79 -19.65 -5.99
C PRO A 232 15.66 -20.20 -5.09
N ASN A 233 15.97 -20.60 -3.85
CA ASN A 233 15.02 -21.13 -2.87
C ASN A 233 14.46 -20.05 -1.92
N GLU A 234 14.76 -18.77 -2.15
CA GLU A 234 14.12 -17.68 -1.40
C GLU A 234 12.60 -17.78 -1.45
N THR A 235 12.00 -17.69 -0.26
CA THR A 235 10.55 -17.76 -0.08
C THR A 235 9.98 -16.35 0.06
N VAL A 236 9.21 -15.92 -0.93
CA VAL A 236 8.70 -14.56 -1.03
C VAL A 236 7.17 -14.55 -0.89
N THR A 237 6.67 -13.83 0.11
CA THR A 237 5.26 -13.45 0.20
C THR A 237 5.11 -11.99 -0.23
N VAL A 238 4.17 -11.71 -1.13
CA VAL A 238 3.76 -10.34 -1.46
C VAL A 238 2.40 -10.08 -0.83
N MET A 239 2.35 -9.13 0.10
CA MET A 239 1.12 -8.60 0.65
C MET A 239 0.83 -7.25 0.00
N ALA A 240 -0.42 -7.00 -0.37
CA ALA A 240 -0.78 -5.76 -1.06
C ALA A 240 -2.15 -5.26 -0.63
N HIS A 241 -2.29 -3.94 -0.65
CA HIS A 241 -3.50 -3.23 -0.28
C HIS A 241 -4.00 -2.38 -1.45
N SER A 242 -5.32 -2.33 -1.65
CA SER A 242 -5.97 -1.43 -2.61
C SER A 242 -5.33 -1.49 -4.00
N GLN A 243 -5.00 -0.39 -4.67
CA GLN A 243 -4.35 -0.40 -6.00
C GLN A 243 -3.04 -1.22 -6.04
N GLY A 244 -2.33 -1.37 -4.92
CA GLY A 244 -1.17 -2.23 -4.80
C GLY A 244 -1.47 -3.69 -5.17
N THR A 245 -2.72 -4.16 -5.02
CA THR A 245 -3.14 -5.51 -5.41
C THR A 245 -3.07 -5.68 -6.93
N VAL A 246 -3.50 -4.69 -7.70
CA VAL A 246 -3.49 -4.72 -9.18
C VAL A 246 -2.07 -4.60 -9.71
N ILE A 247 -1.22 -3.77 -9.07
CA ILE A 247 0.22 -3.70 -9.36
C ILE A 247 0.89 -5.05 -9.10
N THR A 248 0.53 -5.70 -7.98
CA THR A 248 1.05 -7.02 -7.63
C THR A 248 0.66 -8.07 -8.66
N LEU A 249 -0.61 -8.12 -9.08
CA LEU A 249 -1.07 -9.05 -10.12
C LEU A 249 -0.31 -8.83 -11.44
N LEU A 250 -0.09 -7.58 -11.86
CA LEU A 250 0.71 -7.29 -13.05
C LEU A 250 2.17 -7.74 -12.89
N ALA A 251 2.78 -7.52 -11.73
CA ALA A 251 4.15 -7.97 -11.47
C ALA A 251 4.27 -9.51 -11.52
N GLN A 252 3.27 -10.24 -11.01
CA GLN A 252 3.23 -11.70 -11.13
C GLN A 252 3.10 -12.16 -12.59
N ALA A 253 2.27 -11.48 -13.38
CA ALA A 253 2.15 -11.76 -14.82
C ALA A 253 3.48 -11.53 -15.56
N MET A 254 4.19 -10.43 -15.24
CA MET A 254 5.52 -10.14 -15.80
C MET A 254 6.55 -11.20 -15.41
N LEU A 255 6.55 -11.66 -14.14
CA LEU A 255 7.45 -12.71 -13.67
C LEU A 255 7.18 -14.05 -14.34
N ALA A 256 5.92 -14.40 -14.55
CA ALA A 256 5.52 -15.67 -15.17
C ALA A 256 5.90 -15.77 -16.66
N GLU A 257 5.97 -14.64 -17.38
CA GLU A 257 6.34 -14.60 -18.81
C GLU A 257 7.83 -14.26 -19.04
N SER A 258 8.56 -13.92 -17.98
CA SER A 258 9.97 -13.56 -18.06
C SER A 258 10.87 -14.79 -18.13
N ASN A 259 11.90 -14.70 -18.97
CA ASN A 259 12.98 -15.70 -19.05
C ASN A 259 14.26 -15.23 -18.33
N GLU A 260 14.25 -14.08 -17.65
CA GLU A 260 15.40 -13.63 -16.86
C GLU A 260 15.62 -14.55 -15.64
N ASP A 261 16.88 -14.80 -15.30
CA ASP A 261 17.24 -15.62 -14.14
C ASP A 261 16.63 -15.05 -12.83
N GLY A 262 16.07 -15.93 -12.00
CA GLY A 262 15.30 -15.58 -10.80
C GLY A 262 13.82 -15.23 -11.04
N SER A 263 13.33 -15.29 -12.29
CA SER A 263 11.92 -15.02 -12.63
C SER A 263 11.01 -16.19 -12.24
N ARG A 264 10.37 -16.06 -11.08
CA ARG A 264 9.29 -16.93 -10.61
C ARG A 264 8.22 -16.05 -9.97
N CYS A 265 6.95 -16.45 -9.97
CA CYS A 265 5.93 -15.77 -9.15
C CYS A 265 6.28 -15.81 -7.66
N ALA A 266 5.75 -14.91 -6.86
CA ALA A 266 5.83 -14.97 -5.40
C ALA A 266 5.24 -16.30 -4.90
N ASP A 267 5.82 -16.84 -3.83
CA ASP A 267 5.40 -18.12 -3.27
C ASP A 267 4.05 -17.99 -2.55
N CYS A 268 3.69 -16.79 -2.07
CA CYS A 268 2.35 -16.49 -1.58
C CYS A 268 1.96 -15.05 -1.92
N VAL A 269 0.69 -14.83 -2.25
CA VAL A 269 0.14 -13.48 -2.50
C VAL A 269 -1.06 -13.25 -1.60
N ILE A 270 -1.10 -12.10 -0.91
CA ILE A 270 -2.25 -11.67 -0.10
C ILE A 270 -2.74 -10.33 -0.64
N LEU A 271 -3.96 -10.33 -1.19
CA LEU A 271 -4.62 -9.16 -1.75
C LEU A 271 -5.68 -8.69 -0.74
N ALA A 272 -5.53 -7.49 -0.18
CA ALA A 272 -6.52 -6.91 0.72
C ALA A 272 -7.19 -5.69 0.11
N ASP A 273 -8.50 -5.58 0.31
CA ASP A 273 -9.31 -4.41 -0.08
C ASP A 273 -9.11 -4.07 -1.58
N SER A 274 -9.00 -5.12 -2.40
CA SER A 274 -8.66 -5.02 -3.81
C SER A 274 -9.74 -4.29 -4.63
N PRO A 275 -9.43 -3.22 -5.38
CA PRO A 275 -10.36 -2.58 -6.30
C PRO A 275 -10.59 -3.40 -7.58
N TYR A 276 -9.88 -4.52 -7.77
CA TYR A 276 -10.07 -5.39 -8.93
C TYR A 276 -11.54 -5.82 -9.02
N SER A 277 -12.18 -5.58 -10.16
CA SER A 277 -13.64 -5.74 -10.28
C SER A 277 -13.99 -6.86 -11.24
N LEU A 278 -14.94 -7.70 -10.83
CA LEU A 278 -15.55 -8.73 -11.68
C LEU A 278 -16.94 -8.30 -12.14
N THR A 279 -17.10 -7.00 -12.42
CA THR A 279 -18.36 -6.39 -12.90
C THR A 279 -18.10 -5.40 -14.04
N GLU A 280 -19.19 -4.99 -14.71
CA GLU A 280 -19.24 -3.95 -15.75
C GLU A 280 -20.17 -2.80 -15.31
N PRO A 281 -19.77 -1.97 -14.32
CA PRO A 281 -20.65 -0.95 -13.76
C PRO A 281 -20.99 0.14 -14.78
N ALA A 282 -22.28 0.28 -15.12
CA ALA A 282 -22.75 1.28 -16.08
C ALA A 282 -22.38 2.72 -15.67
N MET A 283 -22.42 3.01 -14.37
CA MET A 283 -22.03 4.33 -13.83
C MET A 283 -20.56 4.65 -14.06
N ALA A 284 -19.67 3.65 -14.18
CA ALA A 284 -18.27 3.90 -14.48
C ALA A 284 -18.08 4.48 -15.89
N GLN A 285 -18.85 3.98 -16.87
CA GLN A 285 -18.84 4.51 -18.25
C GLN A 285 -19.42 5.92 -18.33
N ILE A 286 -20.40 6.24 -17.48
CA ILE A 286 -20.96 7.59 -17.40
C ILE A 286 -19.94 8.55 -16.75
N ALA A 287 -19.25 8.11 -15.70
CA ALA A 287 -18.25 8.90 -15.00
C ALA A 287 -16.99 9.13 -15.86
N GLN A 288 -16.56 8.14 -16.63
CA GLN A 288 -15.43 8.26 -17.56
C GLN A 288 -15.76 7.70 -18.95
N PRO A 289 -16.49 8.47 -19.80
CA PRO A 289 -16.87 8.01 -21.14
C PRO A 289 -15.68 7.75 -22.07
N SER A 290 -14.53 8.35 -21.78
CA SER A 290 -13.29 8.17 -22.53
C SER A 290 -12.46 6.96 -22.08
N ALA A 291 -12.84 6.28 -20.98
CA ALA A 291 -12.12 5.11 -20.51
C ALA A 291 -12.40 3.89 -21.40
N THR A 292 -11.37 3.08 -21.65
CA THR A 292 -11.54 1.85 -22.42
C THR A 292 -12.48 0.88 -21.69
N PRO A 293 -13.58 0.43 -22.32
CA PRO A 293 -14.54 -0.46 -21.69
C PRO A 293 -14.08 -1.92 -21.74
N TYR A 294 -13.37 -2.38 -20.71
CA TYR A 294 -12.94 -3.79 -20.58
C TYR A 294 -14.05 -4.70 -20.05
N THR A 295 -14.19 -5.89 -20.63
CA THR A 295 -15.22 -6.87 -20.26
C THR A 295 -14.93 -7.53 -18.92
N LEU A 296 -16.00 -7.95 -18.24
CA LEU A 296 -15.96 -8.81 -17.06
C LEU A 296 -15.24 -10.12 -17.38
N ARG A 297 -15.48 -10.69 -18.57
CA ARG A 297 -14.84 -11.92 -19.03
C ARG A 297 -13.31 -11.78 -19.11
N GLY A 298 -12.81 -10.70 -19.72
CA GLY A 298 -11.37 -10.45 -19.80
C GLY A 298 -10.73 -10.24 -18.43
N LYS A 299 -11.41 -9.53 -17.53
CA LYS A 299 -10.97 -9.38 -16.14
C LYS A 299 -10.92 -10.74 -15.42
N LEU A 300 -11.96 -11.55 -15.54
CA LEU A 300 -12.00 -12.87 -14.89
C LEU A 300 -10.91 -13.81 -15.44
N ASN A 301 -10.74 -13.88 -16.76
CA ASN A 301 -9.69 -14.66 -17.41
C ASN A 301 -8.30 -14.25 -16.94
N THR A 302 -8.03 -12.94 -16.89
CA THR A 302 -6.77 -12.38 -16.39
C THR A 302 -6.50 -12.84 -14.96
N LEU A 303 -7.49 -12.72 -14.07
CA LEU A 303 -7.33 -13.14 -12.67
C LEU A 303 -7.04 -14.64 -12.56
N ILE A 304 -7.80 -15.47 -13.28
CA ILE A 304 -7.61 -16.94 -13.30
C ILE A 304 -6.20 -17.30 -13.80
N ASN A 305 -5.78 -16.73 -14.92
CA ASN A 305 -4.46 -17.01 -15.53
C ASN A 305 -3.32 -16.68 -14.57
N ILE A 306 -3.38 -15.53 -13.90
CA ILE A 306 -2.34 -15.10 -12.96
C ILE A 306 -2.34 -15.98 -11.71
N VAL A 307 -3.52 -16.30 -11.16
CA VAL A 307 -3.65 -17.20 -10.00
C VAL A 307 -3.09 -18.59 -10.35
N GLN A 308 -3.38 -19.12 -11.54
CA GLN A 308 -2.78 -20.37 -12.01
C GLN A 308 -1.25 -20.27 -12.12
N ALA A 309 -0.73 -19.18 -12.68
CA ALA A 309 0.71 -18.97 -12.78
C ALA A 309 1.41 -18.94 -11.41
N ILE A 310 0.76 -18.40 -10.37
CA ILE A 310 1.30 -18.38 -9.00
C ILE A 310 1.24 -19.79 -8.35
N THR A 311 0.19 -20.56 -8.64
CA THR A 311 -0.18 -21.74 -7.83
C THR A 311 0.09 -23.10 -8.49
N ALA A 312 0.36 -23.15 -9.80
CA ALA A 312 0.57 -24.39 -10.55
C ALA A 312 1.80 -25.18 -10.09
N HIS A 313 2.87 -24.48 -9.68
CA HIS A 313 4.14 -25.08 -9.29
C HIS A 313 4.66 -24.49 -7.96
N PRO A 314 4.04 -24.84 -6.81
CA PRO A 314 4.51 -24.39 -5.51
C PRO A 314 5.98 -24.79 -5.28
N HIS A 315 6.84 -23.82 -4.97
CA HIS A 315 8.28 -24.07 -4.76
C HIS A 315 8.53 -24.58 -3.33
N ALA A 316 8.59 -25.90 -3.15
CA ALA A 316 8.64 -26.52 -1.83
C ALA A 316 10.03 -26.54 -1.16
N GLU A 317 11.06 -25.94 -1.77
CA GLU A 317 12.43 -25.95 -1.27
C GLU A 317 12.76 -24.67 -0.45
N PRO A 318 13.47 -24.79 0.68
CA PRO A 318 13.73 -26.05 1.38
C PRO A 318 12.41 -26.63 1.96
N PRO A 319 12.27 -27.96 2.06
CA PRO A 319 11.13 -28.58 2.70
C PRO A 319 10.98 -28.11 4.15
N LEU A 320 9.74 -27.99 4.63
CA LEU A 320 9.48 -27.57 6.01
C LEU A 320 10.20 -28.44 7.05
N SER A 321 10.41 -29.73 6.77
CA SER A 321 11.16 -30.66 7.63
C SER A 321 12.62 -30.26 7.84
N GLN A 322 13.23 -29.55 6.89
CA GLN A 322 14.58 -29.03 7.01
C GLN A 322 14.63 -27.74 7.83
N LEU A 323 13.52 -27.00 7.95
CA LEU A 323 13.46 -25.76 8.75
C LEU A 323 13.45 -26.01 10.26
N VAL A 324 13.22 -27.25 10.69
CA VAL A 324 13.12 -27.63 12.10
C VAL A 324 14.42 -27.31 12.84
N CYS A 325 14.29 -26.61 13.96
CA CYS A 325 15.38 -26.36 14.88
C CYS A 325 15.89 -27.67 15.49
N LYS A 326 17.07 -28.12 15.07
CA LYS A 326 17.80 -29.24 15.66
C LYS A 326 19.22 -28.80 15.99
N ASP A 327 19.80 -29.39 17.03
CA ASP A 327 21.16 -29.07 17.48
C ASP A 327 22.24 -29.40 16.42
N ASP A 328 21.92 -30.30 15.50
CA ASP A 328 22.80 -30.80 14.44
C ASP A 328 22.43 -30.28 13.04
N ASN A 329 21.55 -29.28 12.91
CA ASN A 329 21.09 -28.75 11.62
C ASN A 329 21.70 -27.37 11.31
N PRO A 330 22.92 -27.32 10.73
CA PRO A 330 23.63 -26.07 10.46
C PRO A 330 23.00 -25.22 9.34
N ASP A 331 22.20 -25.81 8.45
CA ASP A 331 21.77 -25.18 7.19
C ASP A 331 20.64 -24.15 7.36
N HIS A 332 19.90 -24.24 8.48
CA HIS A 332 18.73 -23.42 8.74
C HIS A 332 18.81 -22.57 10.00
N GLN A 333 19.95 -22.57 10.70
CA GLN A 333 20.38 -21.56 11.69
C GLN A 333 19.27 -20.91 12.54
N GLY A 334 18.31 -21.69 13.05
CA GLY A 334 17.24 -21.16 13.90
C GLY A 334 16.10 -20.41 13.18
N ARG A 335 15.87 -20.64 11.87
CA ARG A 335 14.69 -20.10 11.14
C ARG A 335 13.38 -20.36 11.88
N THR A 336 13.31 -21.49 12.58
CA THR A 336 12.26 -21.84 13.54
C THR A 336 12.87 -22.11 14.91
N GLY A 337 12.04 -22.10 15.96
CA GLY A 337 12.40 -22.49 17.32
C GLY A 337 11.94 -23.90 17.66
N ARG A 338 12.38 -24.41 18.81
CA ARG A 338 12.15 -25.82 19.23
C ARG A 338 10.69 -26.21 19.42
N GLY A 339 9.79 -25.24 19.62
CA GLY A 339 8.35 -25.48 19.74
C GLY A 339 7.61 -25.57 18.41
N TRP A 340 8.31 -25.48 17.27
CA TRP A 340 7.72 -25.57 15.94
C TRP A 340 8.08 -26.88 15.23
N SER A 341 7.15 -27.40 14.44
CA SER A 341 7.36 -28.53 13.54
C SER A 341 6.54 -28.34 12.25
N PRO A 342 6.83 -29.11 11.19
CA PRO A 342 6.11 -29.02 9.91
C PRO A 342 4.62 -29.34 9.99
N VAL A 343 4.18 -29.97 11.09
CA VAL A 343 2.79 -30.43 11.28
C VAL A 343 2.09 -29.73 12.45
N GLN A 344 2.84 -29.11 13.36
CA GLN A 344 2.28 -28.50 14.56
C GLN A 344 3.09 -27.27 14.97
N ALA A 345 2.35 -26.21 15.29
CA ALA A 345 2.85 -24.97 15.87
C ALA A 345 1.92 -24.53 17.01
N SER A 346 2.26 -23.45 17.69
CA SER A 346 1.40 -22.86 18.73
C SER A 346 1.41 -21.34 18.66
N ARG A 347 0.36 -20.70 19.16
CA ARG A 347 0.30 -19.24 19.25
C ARG A 347 -0.47 -18.80 20.49
N LYS A 348 -0.27 -17.57 20.94
CA LYS A 348 -0.96 -17.05 22.13
C LYS A 348 -2.27 -16.34 21.75
N ASP A 349 -3.31 -16.53 22.56
CA ASP A 349 -4.54 -15.73 22.43
C ASP A 349 -4.59 -14.55 23.44
N LYS A 350 -5.69 -13.80 23.44
CA LYS A 350 -5.92 -12.64 24.34
C LYS A 350 -5.80 -12.97 25.82
N ASP A 351 -6.00 -14.24 26.20
CA ASP A 351 -5.83 -14.75 27.57
C ASP A 351 -4.37 -15.08 27.92
N GLY A 352 -3.44 -14.92 26.96
CA GLY A 352 -2.02 -15.24 27.11
C GLY A 352 -1.69 -16.73 27.03
N LYS A 353 -2.70 -17.60 26.86
CA LYS A 353 -2.52 -19.06 26.75
C LYS A 353 -2.05 -19.44 25.35
N ALA A 354 -1.17 -20.44 25.28
CA ALA A 354 -0.74 -21.03 24.02
C ALA A 354 -1.77 -22.06 23.52
N TYR A 355 -2.19 -21.90 22.27
CA TYR A 355 -3.10 -22.80 21.56
C TYR A 355 -2.33 -23.51 20.45
N PRO A 356 -2.27 -24.86 20.45
CA PRO A 356 -1.66 -25.60 19.37
C PRO A 356 -2.54 -25.57 18.12
N PHE A 357 -1.93 -25.58 16.95
CA PHE A 357 -2.62 -25.68 15.67
C PHE A 357 -1.80 -26.46 14.64
N THR A 358 -2.47 -26.99 13.62
CA THR A 358 -1.83 -27.70 12.52
C THR A 358 -1.09 -26.72 11.61
N GLU A 359 0.22 -26.90 11.47
CA GLU A 359 1.03 -26.08 10.57
C GLU A 359 0.76 -26.44 9.10
N ARG A 360 1.00 -25.48 8.21
CA ARG A 360 0.64 -25.54 6.80
C ARG A 360 1.73 -24.93 5.93
N ASP A 361 1.93 -25.51 4.77
CA ASP A 361 2.73 -24.90 3.72
C ASP A 361 1.85 -23.95 2.89
N ASN A 362 2.15 -22.66 2.99
CA ASN A 362 1.42 -21.61 2.26
C ASN A 362 2.06 -21.27 0.91
N ARG A 363 3.13 -21.98 0.50
CA ARG A 363 3.72 -21.80 -0.82
C ARG A 363 2.73 -22.25 -1.91
N GLY A 364 2.67 -21.50 -3.00
CA GLY A 364 1.68 -21.60 -4.07
C GLY A 364 0.25 -21.30 -3.63
N LYS A 365 0.02 -20.28 -2.80
CA LYS A 365 -1.35 -19.84 -2.42
C LYS A 365 -1.59 -18.37 -2.74
N VAL A 366 -2.85 -18.04 -3.06
CA VAL A 366 -3.34 -16.67 -3.20
C VAL A 366 -4.48 -16.45 -2.23
N TYR A 367 -4.40 -15.43 -1.38
CA TYR A 367 -5.43 -15.04 -0.44
C TYR A 367 -6.06 -13.71 -0.85
N LEU A 368 -7.39 -13.64 -0.84
CA LEU A 368 -8.16 -12.40 -0.87
C LEU A 368 -8.70 -12.11 0.54
N TYR A 369 -8.29 -10.98 1.11
CA TYR A 369 -8.91 -10.42 2.29
C TYR A 369 -9.91 -9.36 1.83
N PHE A 370 -11.18 -9.57 2.17
CA PHE A 370 -12.23 -8.63 1.82
C PHE A 370 -12.99 -8.17 3.06
N CYS A 371 -13.36 -6.90 3.08
CA CYS A 371 -14.04 -6.22 4.18
C CYS A 371 -15.41 -5.73 3.72
N THR A 372 -16.49 -6.26 4.29
CA THR A 372 -17.85 -5.87 3.86
C THR A 372 -18.23 -4.43 4.20
N GLU A 373 -17.47 -3.77 5.08
CA GLU A 373 -17.68 -2.38 5.46
C GLU A 373 -16.75 -1.41 4.73
N ASP A 374 -15.88 -1.89 3.84
CA ASP A 374 -15.08 -1.04 2.97
C ASP A 374 -15.97 -0.32 1.96
N THR A 375 -16.16 1.00 2.16
CA THR A 375 -16.98 1.84 1.30
C THR A 375 -16.22 2.46 0.12
N THR A 376 -14.88 2.37 0.12
CA THR A 376 -14.04 3.00 -0.93
C THR A 376 -14.06 2.17 -2.20
N VAL A 377 -13.97 0.83 -2.09
CA VAL A 377 -14.09 -0.05 -3.26
C VAL A 377 -15.51 -0.60 -3.47
N ASP A 378 -16.46 -0.22 -2.61
CA ASP A 378 -17.91 -0.42 -2.81
C ASP A 378 -18.57 0.64 -3.71
N LEU A 379 -17.85 1.69 -4.10
CA LEU A 379 -18.40 2.72 -4.98
C LEU A 379 -19.06 2.06 -6.21
N VAL A 380 -20.22 2.58 -6.62
CA VAL A 380 -20.99 2.02 -7.75
C VAL A 380 -20.25 2.04 -9.08
N THR A 381 -19.17 2.82 -9.17
CA THR A 381 -18.23 2.89 -10.30
C THR A 381 -17.08 1.88 -10.20
N VAL A 382 -16.89 1.23 -9.05
CA VAL A 382 -15.78 0.32 -8.75
C VAL A 382 -16.28 -1.12 -8.56
N LYS A 383 -17.10 -1.36 -7.51
CA LYS A 383 -17.57 -2.71 -7.11
C LYS A 383 -16.43 -3.74 -7.08
N GLY A 384 -15.42 -3.47 -6.26
CA GLY A 384 -14.21 -4.28 -6.14
C GLY A 384 -14.42 -5.55 -5.32
N ILE A 385 -13.65 -6.60 -5.63
CA ILE A 385 -13.65 -7.85 -4.85
C ILE A 385 -13.15 -7.65 -3.41
N GLY A 386 -12.50 -6.52 -3.10
CA GLY A 386 -12.10 -6.09 -1.77
C GLY A 386 -13.25 -5.82 -0.80
N THR A 387 -14.43 -5.41 -1.30
CA THR A 387 -15.63 -5.30 -0.45
C THR A 387 -16.49 -6.56 -0.56
N HIS A 388 -16.59 -7.11 -1.77
CA HIS A 388 -17.64 -8.09 -2.09
C HIS A 388 -17.20 -9.56 -2.04
N GLY A 389 -15.89 -9.82 -1.96
CA GLY A 389 -15.34 -11.14 -2.22
C GLY A 389 -15.57 -11.60 -3.67
N VAL A 390 -15.16 -12.82 -3.98
CA VAL A 390 -15.44 -13.46 -5.28
C VAL A 390 -16.68 -14.35 -5.14
N PRO A 391 -17.73 -14.18 -5.97
CA PRO A 391 -18.87 -15.09 -6.02
C PRO A 391 -18.53 -16.39 -6.76
N ASP A 392 -19.34 -17.44 -6.57
CA ASP A 392 -19.15 -18.74 -7.24
C ASP A 392 -19.23 -18.59 -8.78
N THR A 393 -20.18 -17.79 -9.25
CA THR A 393 -20.36 -17.42 -10.65
C THR A 393 -20.57 -15.91 -10.81
N VAL A 394 -20.32 -15.40 -12.00
CA VAL A 394 -20.60 -14.01 -12.38
C VAL A 394 -21.35 -13.97 -13.71
N ASP A 395 -22.32 -13.07 -13.83
CA ASP A 395 -23.10 -12.92 -15.06
C ASP A 395 -22.53 -11.78 -15.91
N GLU A 396 -22.03 -12.13 -17.09
CA GLU A 396 -21.72 -11.18 -18.14
C GLU A 396 -23.00 -10.85 -18.90
N VAL A 397 -23.44 -9.59 -18.80
CA VAL A 397 -24.69 -9.11 -19.38
C VAL A 397 -24.40 -7.99 -20.37
N TRP A 398 -24.87 -8.11 -21.61
CA TRP A 398 -24.70 -7.07 -22.62
C TRP A 398 -25.85 -7.03 -23.62
N GLN A 399 -25.96 -5.94 -24.36
CA GLN A 399 -26.89 -5.79 -25.48
C GLN A 399 -26.10 -5.78 -26.78
N GLY A 400 -26.31 -6.78 -27.64
CA GLY A 400 -25.65 -6.83 -28.96
C GLY A 400 -26.33 -5.93 -29.99
N THR A 401 -25.71 -5.80 -31.17
CA THR A 401 -26.29 -5.05 -32.31
C THR A 401 -27.44 -5.81 -32.99
N ARG A 402 -27.58 -7.11 -32.74
CA ARG A 402 -28.66 -7.96 -33.26
C ARG A 402 -30.01 -7.55 -32.65
N LYS A 403 -30.92 -7.08 -33.49
CA LYS A 403 -32.30 -6.75 -33.13
C LYS A 403 -33.25 -7.87 -33.53
N VAL A 404 -34.20 -8.21 -32.65
CA VAL A 404 -35.35 -9.07 -32.97
C VAL A 404 -36.60 -8.22 -32.81
N LEU A 405 -37.43 -8.15 -33.86
CA LEU A 405 -38.62 -7.29 -33.90
C LEU A 405 -38.31 -5.81 -33.55
N GLY A 406 -37.13 -5.31 -33.95
CA GLY A 406 -36.70 -3.94 -33.68
C GLY A 406 -36.17 -3.68 -32.26
N MET A 407 -36.24 -4.66 -31.35
CA MET A 407 -35.71 -4.54 -29.98
C MET A 407 -34.30 -5.15 -29.87
N PRO A 408 -33.37 -4.49 -29.15
CA PRO A 408 -32.05 -5.06 -28.88
C PRO A 408 -32.18 -6.30 -27.99
N MET A 409 -31.57 -7.42 -28.39
CA MET A 409 -31.52 -8.59 -27.52
C MET A 409 -30.47 -8.43 -26.43
N LYS A 410 -30.90 -8.66 -25.19
CA LYS A 410 -30.03 -8.79 -24.02
C LYS A 410 -29.48 -10.22 -24.01
N SER A 411 -28.17 -10.33 -24.08
CA SER A 411 -27.44 -11.60 -23.91
C SER A 411 -26.89 -11.66 -22.49
N THR A 412 -27.03 -12.82 -21.86
CA THR A 412 -26.43 -13.13 -20.56
C THR A 412 -25.59 -14.39 -20.70
N THR A 413 -24.37 -14.36 -20.20
CA THR A 413 -23.54 -15.57 -20.06
C THR A 413 -23.04 -15.66 -18.62
N THR A 414 -23.38 -16.75 -17.94
CA THR A 414 -22.87 -17.06 -16.60
C THR A 414 -21.47 -17.69 -16.73
N LEU A 415 -20.49 -17.06 -16.10
CA LEU A 415 -19.10 -17.52 -16.05
C LEU A 415 -18.79 -18.05 -14.65
N LYS A 416 -17.97 -19.10 -14.57
CA LYS A 416 -17.52 -19.68 -13.30
C LYS A 416 -16.36 -18.84 -12.75
N ALA A 417 -16.54 -18.26 -11.56
CA ALA A 417 -15.55 -17.41 -10.92
C ALA A 417 -14.87 -18.16 -9.75
N MET A 418 -15.38 -18.05 -8.52
CA MET A 418 -14.83 -18.80 -7.38
C MET A 418 -14.86 -20.31 -7.62
N ASP A 419 -15.81 -20.80 -8.43
CA ASP A 419 -15.86 -22.20 -8.85
C ASP A 419 -14.62 -22.69 -9.61
N VAL A 420 -13.93 -21.79 -10.34
CA VAL A 420 -12.64 -22.09 -10.97
C VAL A 420 -11.50 -21.79 -10.01
N LEU A 421 -11.51 -20.61 -9.40
CA LEU A 421 -10.41 -20.13 -8.56
C LEU A 421 -10.13 -21.05 -7.37
N LYS A 422 -11.17 -21.61 -6.72
CA LYS A 422 -11.01 -22.51 -5.56
C LYS A 422 -10.26 -23.80 -5.90
N ALA A 423 -10.27 -24.22 -7.17
CA ALA A 423 -9.48 -25.37 -7.64
C ALA A 423 -8.00 -25.02 -7.84
N HIS A 424 -7.65 -23.74 -7.88
CA HIS A 424 -6.28 -23.21 -8.08
C HIS A 424 -5.74 -22.53 -6.83
N ARG A 425 -5.96 -23.13 -5.65
CA ARG A 425 -5.40 -22.66 -4.36
C ARG A 425 -5.62 -21.16 -4.10
N PHE A 426 -6.75 -20.64 -4.58
CA PHE A 426 -7.25 -19.31 -4.27
C PHE A 426 -8.18 -19.40 -3.06
N TYR A 427 -7.91 -18.57 -2.07
CA TYR A 427 -8.60 -18.55 -0.80
C TYR A 427 -9.14 -17.16 -0.52
N GLN A 428 -10.29 -17.06 0.14
CA GLN A 428 -10.78 -15.77 0.63
C GLN A 428 -11.13 -15.81 2.13
N ARG A 429 -10.82 -14.70 2.81
CA ARG A 429 -11.16 -14.43 4.22
C ARG A 429 -12.09 -13.23 4.28
N LEU A 430 -13.21 -13.39 4.99
CA LEU A 430 -14.11 -12.30 5.34
C LEU A 430 -13.59 -11.58 6.59
N TRP A 431 -13.44 -10.28 6.49
CA TRP A 431 -13.25 -9.36 7.60
C TRP A 431 -14.53 -8.54 7.78
N SER A 432 -14.99 -8.41 9.02
CA SER A 432 -16.13 -7.57 9.33
C SER A 432 -16.07 -7.06 10.76
N LYS A 433 -16.49 -5.81 10.96
CA LYS A 433 -16.69 -5.23 12.29
C LYS A 433 -17.99 -5.71 12.93
N VAL A 434 -18.90 -6.29 12.16
CA VAL A 434 -20.15 -6.87 12.66
C VAL A 434 -19.81 -8.23 13.27
N PRO A 435 -20.00 -8.42 14.60
CA PRO A 435 -19.53 -9.61 15.29
C PRO A 435 -20.46 -10.81 15.11
N THR A 436 -21.61 -10.64 14.47
CA THR A 436 -22.59 -11.72 14.24
C THR A 436 -23.13 -11.74 12.83
N ASP A 437 -23.54 -12.90 12.35
CA ASP A 437 -24.28 -13.04 11.09
C ASP A 437 -25.76 -12.67 11.20
N LEU A 438 -26.50 -12.82 10.10
CA LEU A 438 -27.93 -12.52 10.04
C LEU A 438 -28.78 -13.38 11.00
N TYR A 439 -28.21 -14.47 11.52
CA TYR A 439 -28.84 -15.38 12.48
C TYR A 439 -28.30 -15.19 13.91
N GLY A 440 -27.48 -14.16 14.16
CA GLY A 440 -26.91 -13.89 15.47
C GLY A 440 -25.72 -14.79 15.86
N ARG A 441 -25.19 -15.60 14.92
CA ARG A 441 -24.03 -16.47 15.20
C ARG A 441 -22.73 -15.67 15.12
N PRO A 442 -21.72 -15.91 15.99
CA PRO A 442 -20.47 -15.14 15.97
C PRO A 442 -19.77 -15.15 14.61
N ARG A 443 -19.17 -14.04 14.20
CA ARG A 443 -18.32 -13.91 13.01
C ARG A 443 -16.88 -13.72 13.43
N PHE A 444 -16.05 -14.68 13.06
CA PHE A 444 -14.63 -14.63 13.32
C PHE A 444 -13.87 -14.90 12.02
N VAL A 445 -12.73 -14.25 11.86
CA VAL A 445 -11.76 -14.57 10.82
C VAL A 445 -11.12 -15.90 11.17
N GLY A 446 -11.05 -16.80 10.19
CA GLY A 446 -10.41 -18.11 10.36
C GLY A 446 -11.28 -19.20 10.96
N LYS A 447 -12.61 -19.10 10.85
CA LYS A 447 -13.48 -20.27 11.01
C LYS A 447 -13.21 -21.32 9.94
N LYS A 448 -13.70 -22.54 10.17
CA LYS A 448 -13.71 -23.60 9.15
C LYS A 448 -14.41 -23.12 7.88
N PRO A 449 -14.00 -23.62 6.69
CA PRO A 449 -14.62 -23.24 5.44
C PRO A 449 -16.15 -23.30 5.49
N GLU A 450 -16.78 -22.18 5.16
CA GLU A 450 -18.23 -22.01 5.24
C GLU A 450 -18.73 -21.05 4.17
N TYR A 451 -20.04 -21.10 3.90
CA TYR A 451 -20.69 -20.10 3.08
C TYR A 451 -21.22 -18.98 3.96
N TYR A 452 -20.76 -17.78 3.69
CA TYR A 452 -21.22 -16.56 4.30
C TYR A 452 -22.43 -16.01 3.54
N ASP A 453 -23.52 -15.66 4.22
CA ASP A 453 -24.66 -14.96 3.60
C ASP A 453 -24.28 -13.51 3.33
N GLY A 454 -23.80 -13.26 2.10
CA GLY A 454 -23.45 -11.94 1.61
C GLY A 454 -24.67 -11.17 1.09
N GLN A 455 -24.51 -9.86 0.93
CA GLN A 455 -25.44 -9.01 0.20
C GLN A 455 -24.84 -8.74 -1.18
N TYR A 456 -25.60 -8.98 -2.26
CA TYR A 456 -25.26 -8.45 -3.58
C TYR A 456 -25.92 -7.08 -3.79
N LEU A 457 -25.16 -6.18 -4.42
CA LEU A 457 -25.58 -4.86 -4.90
C LEU A 457 -26.05 -4.95 -6.35
N GLY A 458 -27.18 -5.63 -6.53
CA GLY A 458 -28.11 -5.39 -7.62
C GLY A 458 -29.34 -4.73 -7.03
N ASP A 459 -30.11 -4.01 -7.84
CA ASP A 459 -31.33 -3.30 -7.41
C ASP A 459 -32.35 -4.21 -6.69
N ASP A 460 -32.15 -5.53 -6.76
CA ASP A 460 -33.03 -6.60 -6.28
C ASP A 460 -32.83 -7.02 -4.81
N HIS A 461 -31.81 -6.53 -4.09
CA HIS A 461 -31.51 -6.90 -2.68
C HIS A 461 -31.45 -8.42 -2.37
N LYS A 462 -31.06 -9.27 -3.34
CA LYS A 462 -30.93 -10.71 -3.11
C LYS A 462 -29.67 -11.04 -2.30
N PHE A 463 -29.82 -11.86 -1.26
CA PHE A 463 -28.70 -12.43 -0.52
C PHE A 463 -28.01 -13.50 -1.36
N GLU A 464 -26.73 -13.31 -1.65
CA GLU A 464 -25.93 -14.27 -2.37
C GLU A 464 -24.79 -14.73 -1.47
N LYS A 465 -24.60 -16.04 -1.39
CA LYS A 465 -23.59 -16.61 -0.51
C LYS A 465 -22.19 -16.36 -1.07
N ARG A 466 -21.20 -16.27 -0.19
CA ARG A 466 -19.78 -16.18 -0.51
C ARG A 466 -19.05 -17.33 0.15
N LEU A 467 -18.29 -18.10 -0.62
CA LEU A 467 -17.48 -19.18 -0.08
C LEU A 467 -16.28 -18.60 0.67
N ILE A 468 -16.20 -18.79 1.98
CA ILE A 468 -15.00 -18.49 2.77
C ILE A 468 -14.25 -19.80 2.92
N ASN A 469 -13.13 -19.97 2.22
CA ASN A 469 -12.42 -21.26 2.11
C ASN A 469 -10.99 -21.24 2.64
N ALA A 470 -10.50 -20.11 3.15
CA ALA A 470 -9.15 -20.05 3.73
C ALA A 470 -9.01 -20.97 4.94
N ASP A 471 -7.79 -21.45 5.17
CA ASP A 471 -7.44 -22.37 6.26
C ASP A 471 -7.92 -21.85 7.63
N GLU A 472 -8.41 -22.77 8.47
CA GLU A 472 -8.86 -22.47 9.84
C GLU A 472 -7.73 -21.85 10.67
N LEU A 473 -8.07 -20.88 11.52
CA LEU A 473 -7.19 -20.30 12.52
C LEU A 473 -7.68 -20.77 13.88
N PHE A 474 -6.77 -21.24 14.73
CA PHE A 474 -7.13 -21.74 16.04
C PHE A 474 -6.44 -20.95 17.17
N PRO A 475 -7.22 -20.32 18.08
CA PRO A 475 -8.66 -20.10 17.99
C PRO A 475 -9.02 -19.12 16.86
N PRO A 476 -10.25 -19.11 16.34
CA PRO A 476 -10.67 -18.12 15.35
C PRO A 476 -10.70 -16.71 15.97
N TYR A 477 -10.51 -15.67 15.17
CA TYR A 477 -10.21 -14.32 15.65
C TYR A 477 -11.33 -13.31 15.36
N GLN A 478 -11.76 -12.54 16.38
CA GLN A 478 -12.60 -11.35 16.19
C GLN A 478 -11.71 -10.17 15.77
N PRO A 479 -11.77 -9.71 14.51
CA PRO A 479 -10.93 -8.62 14.05
C PRO A 479 -11.30 -7.30 14.72
N ASN A 480 -10.30 -6.44 14.93
CA ASN A 480 -10.53 -5.06 15.32
C ASN A 480 -10.36 -4.17 14.09
N LEU A 481 -11.47 -3.72 13.52
CA LEU A 481 -11.49 -2.83 12.36
C LEU A 481 -11.62 -1.34 12.75
N TYR A 482 -11.63 -1.04 14.05
CA TYR A 482 -11.71 0.33 14.59
C TYR A 482 -10.33 0.91 14.91
N GLY A 483 -9.25 0.23 14.54
CA GLY A 483 -7.88 0.66 14.82
C GLY A 483 -7.63 2.08 14.34
N ASP A 484 -6.93 2.87 15.13
CA ASP A 484 -6.58 4.29 14.90
C ASP A 484 -7.73 5.28 14.67
N GLU A 485 -9.00 4.89 14.86
CA GLU A 485 -10.11 5.85 14.81
C GLU A 485 -9.94 6.87 15.95
N ALA A 486 -9.96 8.16 15.60
CA ALA A 486 -9.87 9.23 16.59
C ALA A 486 -11.17 9.34 17.40
N ILE A 487 -12.32 9.06 16.77
CA ILE A 487 -13.59 8.82 17.45
C ILE A 487 -14.05 7.43 17.04
N ARG A 488 -14.08 6.51 17.99
CA ARG A 488 -14.47 5.14 17.74
C ARG A 488 -15.91 5.04 17.23
N GLY A 489 -16.10 4.30 16.15
CA GLY A 489 -17.40 3.96 15.59
C GLY A 489 -18.13 2.87 16.36
N THR A 490 -19.19 2.36 15.75
CA THR A 490 -19.95 1.21 16.23
C THR A 490 -20.15 0.21 15.09
N GLU A 491 -20.87 -0.88 15.35
CA GLU A 491 -21.25 -1.84 14.31
C GLU A 491 -22.03 -1.16 13.17
N ARG A 492 -22.91 -0.21 13.49
CA ARG A 492 -23.83 0.42 12.53
C ARG A 492 -23.44 1.83 12.08
N LYS A 493 -22.59 2.51 12.85
CA LYS A 493 -22.14 3.87 12.55
C LYS A 493 -20.63 3.89 12.35
N ALA A 494 -20.16 4.57 11.30
CA ALA A 494 -18.74 4.79 11.08
C ALA A 494 -18.13 5.61 12.24
N GLY A 495 -16.89 5.31 12.60
CA GLY A 495 -16.07 6.18 13.42
C GLY A 495 -15.54 7.37 12.61
N LYS A 496 -14.69 8.19 13.22
CA LYS A 496 -14.04 9.30 12.54
C LYS A 496 -12.53 9.20 12.59
N ASP A 497 -11.92 9.56 11.47
CA ASP A 497 -10.47 9.59 11.31
C ASP A 497 -9.94 11.02 11.39
N LYS A 498 -8.99 11.21 12.30
CA LYS A 498 -8.21 12.43 12.33
C LYS A 498 -7.27 12.42 11.11
N PRO A 499 -7.25 13.47 10.28
CA PRO A 499 -6.36 13.51 9.13
C PRO A 499 -4.91 13.49 9.60
N ASP A 500 -4.09 12.61 9.01
CA ASP A 500 -2.64 12.62 9.23
C ASP A 500 -1.99 13.86 8.59
N TYR A 501 -0.66 13.97 8.69
CA TYR A 501 0.04 15.14 8.16
C TYR A 501 -0.02 15.23 6.62
N VAL A 502 -0.12 14.11 5.91
CA VAL A 502 -0.21 14.07 4.44
C VAL A 502 -1.62 14.46 3.98
N ALA A 503 -2.66 13.99 4.67
CA ALA A 503 -4.04 14.36 4.44
C ALA A 503 -4.25 15.86 4.65
N ARG A 504 -3.72 16.43 5.75
CA ARG A 504 -3.77 17.89 5.99
C ARG A 504 -3.14 18.69 4.86
N ASP A 505 -1.99 18.26 4.36
CA ASP A 505 -1.34 18.90 3.22
C ASP A 505 -2.11 18.71 1.91
N THR A 506 -2.83 17.59 1.76
CA THR A 506 -3.73 17.38 0.63
C THR A 506 -4.91 18.34 0.67
N LEU A 507 -5.50 18.61 1.86
CA LEU A 507 -6.53 19.63 2.04
C LEU A 507 -5.99 21.03 1.71
N LEU A 508 -4.80 21.37 2.18
CA LEU A 508 -4.18 22.67 1.87
C LEU A 508 -3.96 22.85 0.37
N GLY A 509 -3.57 21.80 -0.34
CA GLY A 509 -3.38 21.85 -1.79
C GLY A 509 -4.68 21.77 -2.61
N ASN A 510 -5.82 21.48 -1.98
CA ASN A 510 -7.13 21.41 -2.63
C ASN A 510 -7.70 22.82 -2.86
N PRO A 511 -7.84 23.29 -4.13
CA PRO A 511 -8.37 24.62 -4.43
C PRO A 511 -9.83 24.81 -4.02
N LYS A 512 -10.58 23.71 -3.82
CA LYS A 512 -12.00 23.71 -3.45
C LYS A 512 -12.21 23.58 -1.93
N ALA A 513 -11.16 23.28 -1.17
CA ALA A 513 -11.27 23.12 0.28
C ALA A 513 -11.58 24.44 0.98
N LYS A 514 -12.51 24.38 1.93
CA LYS A 514 -12.94 25.53 2.75
C LYS A 514 -12.02 25.66 3.96
N VAL A 515 -11.04 26.54 3.86
CA VAL A 515 -10.19 26.95 4.99
C VAL A 515 -10.86 28.09 5.75
N LYS A 516 -10.71 28.09 7.08
CA LYS A 516 -11.37 29.06 7.95
C LYS A 516 -10.73 30.44 7.76
N PHE A 517 -11.57 31.48 7.80
CA PHE A 517 -11.15 32.87 7.85
C PHE A 517 -11.22 33.37 9.30
N ILE A 518 -10.24 34.17 9.70
CA ILE A 518 -10.15 34.75 11.04
C ILE A 518 -9.98 36.27 10.97
N PRO A 519 -10.50 37.03 11.96
CA PRO A 519 -10.41 38.49 11.98
C PRO A 519 -8.98 38.99 11.94
N LEU A 520 -8.74 40.04 11.16
CA LEU A 520 -7.44 40.70 11.00
C LEU A 520 -7.44 42.05 11.75
N SER A 521 -6.66 42.13 12.82
CA SER A 521 -6.54 43.32 13.68
C SER A 521 -5.25 44.12 13.41
N GLY A 522 -5.24 45.41 13.80
CA GLY A 522 -4.03 46.24 13.76
C GLY A 522 -3.62 46.69 12.35
N LEU A 523 -4.57 46.77 11.42
CA LEU A 523 -4.34 47.24 10.05
C LEU A 523 -4.15 48.76 10.00
N PRO A 524 -3.04 49.26 9.41
CA PRO A 524 -2.86 50.66 9.11
C PRO A 524 -3.92 51.17 8.13
N GLU A 525 -4.38 52.40 8.33
CA GLU A 525 -5.46 53.00 7.55
C GLU A 525 -5.11 53.17 6.07
N ASP A 526 -3.86 53.47 5.77
CA ASP A 526 -3.31 53.59 4.43
C ASP A 526 -3.28 52.25 3.68
N VAL A 527 -2.96 51.16 4.37
CA VAL A 527 -3.01 49.79 3.82
C VAL A 527 -4.46 49.35 3.63
N ARG A 528 -5.33 49.67 4.60
CA ARG A 528 -6.76 49.30 4.59
C ARG A 528 -7.48 49.79 3.33
N LYS A 529 -7.16 51.01 2.86
CA LYS A 529 -7.76 51.63 1.67
C LYS A 529 -7.31 51.00 0.34
N GLN A 530 -6.23 50.23 0.35
CA GLN A 530 -5.67 49.61 -0.86
C GLN A 530 -6.27 48.22 -1.17
N GLY A 531 -7.11 47.69 -0.29
CA GLY A 531 -7.86 46.45 -0.49
C GLY A 531 -7.06 45.16 -0.19
N SER A 532 -7.69 44.00 -0.44
CA SER A 532 -7.17 42.68 -0.06
C SER A 532 -5.71 42.40 -0.45
N PRO A 533 -5.24 42.70 -1.68
CA PRO A 533 -3.88 42.34 -2.07
C PRO A 533 -2.80 43.09 -1.26
N ALA A 534 -3.02 44.37 -0.99
CA ALA A 534 -2.11 45.19 -0.18
C ALA A 534 -2.10 44.75 1.28
N ILE A 535 -3.28 44.44 1.83
CA ILE A 535 -3.44 43.94 3.20
C ILE A 535 -2.71 42.60 3.37
N MET A 536 -2.90 41.67 2.43
CA MET A 536 -2.20 40.38 2.44
C MET A 536 -0.68 40.57 2.38
N LYS A 537 -0.20 41.43 1.48
CA LYS A 537 1.23 41.73 1.35
C LYS A 537 1.81 42.32 2.64
N TRP A 538 1.10 43.26 3.28
CA TRP A 538 1.50 43.86 4.56
C TRP A 538 1.52 42.84 5.71
N TYR A 539 0.55 41.94 5.77
CA TYR A 539 0.50 40.91 6.79
C TYR A 539 1.69 39.94 6.61
N ASN A 540 1.87 39.43 5.39
CA ASN A 540 2.91 38.46 5.06
C ASN A 540 4.33 39.05 5.17
N SER A 541 4.54 40.35 4.94
CA SER A 541 5.86 40.97 5.03
C SER A 541 6.47 40.97 6.45
N LYS A 542 5.67 40.64 7.46
CA LYS A 542 6.10 40.57 8.87
C LYS A 542 6.45 39.16 9.32
N ILE A 543 6.22 38.17 8.46
CA ILE A 543 6.27 36.75 8.79
C ILE A 543 7.38 36.10 7.99
N ALA A 544 8.37 35.56 8.71
CA ALA A 544 9.53 34.92 8.12
C ALA A 544 9.20 33.53 7.52
N ASP A 545 8.41 32.72 8.23
CA ASP A 545 8.03 31.38 7.77
C ASP A 545 6.89 31.46 6.72
N PRO A 546 7.11 31.02 5.47
CA PRO A 546 6.05 31.00 4.46
C PRO A 546 4.82 30.16 4.86
N GLU A 547 4.98 29.15 5.73
CA GLU A 547 3.86 28.31 6.20
C GLU A 547 3.02 29.01 7.31
N ASP A 548 3.45 30.19 7.78
CA ASP A 548 2.70 31.09 8.66
C ASP A 548 2.07 32.29 7.91
N GLN A 549 2.35 32.42 6.61
CA GLN A 549 1.74 33.44 5.76
C GLN A 549 0.31 33.07 5.36
N THR A 550 -0.52 34.08 5.06
CA THR A 550 -1.89 33.86 4.57
C THR A 550 -1.95 33.88 3.04
N ASN A 551 -2.86 33.09 2.48
CA ASN A 551 -3.05 32.95 1.04
C ASN A 551 -4.23 33.79 0.51
N ALA A 552 -5.12 34.28 1.40
CA ALA A 552 -6.27 35.10 1.01
C ALA A 552 -6.71 36.07 2.11
N VAL A 553 -7.21 37.23 1.70
CA VAL A 553 -7.82 38.25 2.57
C VAL A 553 -9.14 38.70 1.95
N ARG A 554 -10.17 38.87 2.79
CA ARG A 554 -11.50 39.35 2.35
C ARG A 554 -12.06 40.38 3.30
N ALA A 555 -12.95 41.24 2.78
CA ALA A 555 -13.84 42.01 3.63
C ALA A 555 -14.97 41.10 4.12
N ALA A 556 -15.32 41.19 5.41
CA ALA A 556 -16.46 40.50 5.99
C ALA A 556 -17.66 41.46 6.10
N ASP A 557 -18.86 40.98 5.77
CA ASP A 557 -20.08 41.76 5.85
C ASP A 557 -20.56 41.90 7.31
N GLY A 558 -20.79 43.14 7.74
CA GLY A 558 -21.25 43.52 9.08
C GLY A 558 -21.38 45.05 9.25
N TYR A 559 -21.80 45.52 10.43
CA TYR A 559 -21.81 46.95 10.77
C TYR A 559 -20.37 47.49 10.91
N GLY A 560 -19.75 47.82 9.77
CA GLY A 560 -18.36 48.24 9.63
C GLY A 560 -17.56 47.31 8.71
N ILE A 561 -16.67 47.86 7.87
CA ILE A 561 -15.76 47.04 7.05
C ILE A 561 -14.69 46.46 7.97
N HIS A 562 -14.84 45.20 8.35
CA HIS A 562 -13.81 44.41 9.03
C HIS A 562 -13.15 43.47 8.02
N TRP A 563 -11.84 43.29 8.16
CA TRP A 563 -11.07 42.41 7.29
C TRP A 563 -10.81 41.08 7.98
N GLU A 564 -10.91 40.01 7.21
CA GLU A 564 -10.53 38.67 7.63
C GLU A 564 -9.43 38.14 6.73
N ARG A 565 -8.54 37.33 7.29
CA ARG A 565 -7.56 36.55 6.52
C ARG A 565 -7.87 35.06 6.62
N GLU A 566 -7.52 34.32 5.59
CA GLU A 566 -7.50 32.86 5.65
C GLU A 566 -6.48 32.42 6.72
N GLU A 567 -6.77 31.35 7.46
CA GLU A 567 -5.78 30.69 8.30
C GLU A 567 -4.51 30.37 7.49
N SER A 568 -3.35 30.53 8.11
CA SER A 568 -2.10 30.07 7.51
C SER A 568 -2.10 28.53 7.38
N PRO A 569 -1.21 27.95 6.56
CA PRO A 569 -0.99 26.51 6.53
C PRO A 569 -0.79 25.90 7.92
N ASN A 570 0.06 26.50 8.77
CA ASN A 570 0.32 26.00 10.12
C ASN A 570 -0.90 26.13 11.05
N GLU A 571 -1.64 27.24 10.99
CA GLU A 571 -2.89 27.41 11.77
C GLU A 571 -3.94 26.37 11.35
N THR A 572 -4.07 26.13 10.05
CA THR A 572 -4.97 25.10 9.51
C THR A 572 -4.58 23.71 10.00
N ARG A 573 -3.30 23.33 9.91
CA ARG A 573 -2.79 22.03 10.41
C ARG A 573 -3.04 21.86 11.90
N ALA A 574 -2.84 22.92 12.69
CA ALA A 574 -3.08 22.91 14.13
C ALA A 574 -4.56 22.78 14.47
N ARG A 575 -5.45 23.48 13.76
CA ARG A 575 -6.90 23.36 13.94
C ARG A 575 -7.38 21.95 13.60
N LEU A 576 -6.95 21.38 12.47
CA LEU A 576 -7.35 20.04 12.03
C LEU A 576 -6.94 18.93 13.01
N GLU A 577 -5.97 19.17 13.90
CA GLU A 577 -5.62 18.25 14.98
C GLU A 577 -6.76 18.06 16.00
N THR A 578 -7.65 19.05 16.16
CA THR A 578 -8.67 19.08 17.22
C THR A 578 -10.10 19.31 16.73
N ASP A 579 -10.28 19.79 15.49
CA ASP A 579 -11.57 20.09 14.89
C ASP A 579 -12.26 18.82 14.36
N SER A 580 -12.87 18.05 15.27
CA SER A 580 -13.57 16.79 14.94
C SER A 580 -14.77 16.95 14.00
N GLY A 581 -15.25 18.19 13.82
CA GLY A 581 -16.26 18.53 12.82
C GLY A 581 -15.74 18.43 11.38
N LYS A 582 -14.41 18.48 11.19
CA LYS A 582 -13.71 18.36 9.91
C LYS A 582 -13.06 17.00 9.67
N TRP A 583 -13.18 16.08 10.61
CA TRP A 583 -12.70 14.71 10.44
C TRP A 583 -13.71 13.90 9.63
N ASP A 584 -13.20 13.12 8.69
CA ASP A 584 -13.99 12.25 7.83
C ASP A 584 -14.49 11.04 8.59
N ASP A 585 -15.62 10.51 8.13
CA ASP A 585 -16.09 9.20 8.55
C ASP A 585 -15.14 8.12 7.99
N ASN A 586 -14.78 7.15 8.82
CA ASN A 586 -13.90 6.05 8.43
C ASN A 586 -14.58 5.18 7.35
N SER A 587 -13.92 5.03 6.21
CA SER A 587 -14.39 4.19 5.10
C SER A 587 -14.15 2.70 5.30
N TYR A 588 -13.38 2.32 6.33
CA TYR A 588 -12.89 0.98 6.62
C TYR A 588 -12.04 0.33 5.52
N HIS A 589 -11.68 1.06 4.46
CA HIS A 589 -10.90 0.57 3.31
C HIS A 589 -9.50 0.07 3.65
N SER A 590 -8.93 0.46 4.80
CA SER A 590 -7.62 0.00 5.25
C SER A 590 -7.67 -0.60 6.65
N ALA A 591 -8.89 -0.82 7.18
CA ALA A 591 -9.12 -1.17 8.56
C ALA A 591 -8.48 -2.50 8.98
N ILE A 592 -8.29 -3.41 8.03
CA ILE A 592 -7.58 -4.69 8.25
C ILE A 592 -6.16 -4.42 8.79
N TYR A 593 -5.49 -3.39 8.28
CA TYR A 593 -4.09 -3.08 8.58
C TYR A 593 -3.88 -2.08 9.73
N ARG A 594 -4.94 -1.46 10.25
CA ARG A 594 -4.88 -0.45 11.33
C ARG A 594 -4.77 -1.04 12.74
N ASP A 595 -4.57 -2.34 12.87
CA ASP A 595 -4.31 -3.02 14.15
C ASP A 595 -3.27 -4.12 13.94
N SER A 596 -2.16 -4.05 14.69
CA SER A 596 -1.09 -5.04 14.63
C SER A 596 -1.57 -6.45 15.04
N ASN A 597 -2.62 -6.57 15.87
CA ASN A 597 -3.22 -7.86 16.22
C ASN A 597 -3.89 -8.53 15.02
N ASN A 598 -4.45 -7.77 14.09
CA ASN A 598 -5.00 -8.36 12.86
C ASN A 598 -3.90 -9.07 12.07
N MET A 599 -2.72 -8.47 12.00
CA MET A 599 -1.56 -9.02 11.30
C MET A 599 -0.92 -10.18 12.05
N ARG A 600 -0.75 -10.03 13.37
CA ARG A 600 -0.24 -11.07 14.27
C ARG A 600 -1.09 -12.33 14.25
N ARG A 601 -2.42 -12.19 14.26
CA ARG A 601 -3.35 -13.32 14.44
C ARG A 601 -3.84 -13.92 13.12
N VAL A 602 -3.73 -13.21 12.01
CA VAL A 602 -4.23 -13.69 10.71
C VAL A 602 -3.10 -13.73 9.69
N ALA A 603 -2.59 -12.58 9.28
CA ALA A 603 -1.62 -12.50 8.17
C ALA A 603 -0.35 -13.32 8.43
N ALA A 604 0.19 -13.30 9.65
CA ALA A 604 1.36 -14.10 10.02
C ALA A 604 1.15 -15.62 9.86
N MET A 605 -0.10 -16.10 9.87
CA MET A 605 -0.45 -17.50 9.64
C MET A 605 -0.61 -17.84 8.15
N ASP A 606 -0.82 -16.84 7.30
CA ASP A 606 -1.01 -17.01 5.85
C ASP A 606 0.28 -16.73 5.06
N VAL A 607 1.23 -15.98 5.63
CA VAL A 607 2.58 -15.82 5.06
C VAL A 607 3.25 -17.18 4.83
N ALA A 608 3.94 -17.33 3.71
CA ALA A 608 4.75 -18.51 3.40
C ALA A 608 6.06 -18.53 4.20
N ILE A 609 6.44 -19.72 4.66
CA ILE A 609 7.63 -19.96 5.48
C ILE A 609 8.61 -20.82 4.69
N GLY A 610 9.88 -20.46 4.76
CA GLY A 610 10.98 -21.11 4.05
C GLY A 610 12.30 -20.47 4.45
N GLN A 611 12.99 -19.83 3.50
CA GLN A 611 14.26 -19.13 3.76
C GLN A 611 14.27 -17.70 3.21
N ALA A 612 15.15 -16.88 3.80
CA ALA A 612 15.44 -15.52 3.37
C ALA A 612 16.92 -15.14 3.54
N ARG A 613 17.83 -15.92 2.93
CA ARG A 613 19.28 -15.64 2.92
C ARG A 613 19.59 -14.25 2.37
N SER A 614 18.78 -13.77 1.43
CA SER A 614 18.84 -12.39 0.91
C SER A 614 18.70 -11.30 1.99
N LEU A 615 18.04 -11.60 3.11
CA LEU A 615 17.85 -10.69 4.23
C LEU A 615 18.80 -10.98 5.40
N ASP A 616 19.43 -12.15 5.42
CA ASP A 616 20.37 -12.55 6.47
C ASP A 616 21.77 -11.93 6.25
N ASP A 617 22.12 -11.60 5.00
CA ASP A 617 23.21 -10.68 4.68
C ASP A 617 22.78 -9.21 4.93
N PRO A 618 23.41 -8.49 5.89
CA PRO A 618 23.05 -7.10 6.20
C PRO A 618 23.23 -6.12 5.05
N ASP A 619 24.25 -6.29 4.21
CA ASP A 619 24.54 -5.42 3.07
C ASP A 619 23.49 -5.63 1.96
N MET A 620 23.17 -6.89 1.66
CA MET A 620 22.11 -7.22 0.70
C MET A 620 20.74 -6.76 1.18
N ARG A 621 20.43 -6.97 2.47
CA ARG A 621 19.18 -6.50 3.06
C ARG A 621 19.04 -4.98 2.97
N LYS A 622 20.11 -4.23 3.28
CA LYS A 622 20.14 -2.77 3.16
C LYS A 622 19.89 -2.34 1.70
N LEU A 623 20.50 -3.03 0.74
CA LEU A 623 20.29 -2.77 -0.69
C LEU A 623 18.83 -3.02 -1.11
N LEU A 624 18.27 -4.19 -0.78
CA LEU A 624 16.90 -4.58 -1.14
C LEU A 624 15.86 -3.62 -0.57
N VAL A 625 16.01 -3.22 0.70
CA VAL A 625 15.12 -2.23 1.34
C VAL A 625 15.26 -0.85 0.67
N ALA A 626 16.48 -0.45 0.30
CA ALA A 626 16.70 0.84 -0.35
C ALA A 626 16.09 0.89 -1.77
N ILE A 627 16.25 -0.15 -2.58
CA ILE A 627 15.72 -0.17 -3.96
C ILE A 627 14.21 -0.38 -4.03
N ALA A 628 13.61 -0.93 -2.96
CA ALA A 628 12.15 -1.05 -2.81
C ALA A 628 11.48 0.32 -2.61
N ASP A 629 12.19 1.31 -2.05
CA ASP A 629 11.74 2.69 -2.01
C ASP A 629 12.02 3.38 -3.35
N TRP A 630 10.98 3.89 -4.02
CA TRP A 630 11.16 4.63 -5.27
C TRP A 630 11.70 6.05 -5.06
N LYS A 631 11.65 6.55 -3.82
CA LYS A 631 12.11 7.90 -3.43
C LYS A 631 13.64 7.96 -3.39
N LEU A 632 14.28 7.62 -4.50
CA LEU A 632 15.73 7.58 -4.71
C LEU A 632 16.20 8.89 -5.35
N ASP A 633 16.49 9.88 -4.52
CA ASP A 633 17.22 11.06 -4.97
C ASP A 633 18.69 10.73 -5.30
N SER A 634 19.43 11.72 -5.78
CA SER A 634 20.84 11.55 -6.17
C SER A 634 21.75 11.13 -5.01
N THR A 635 21.42 11.48 -3.77
CA THR A 635 22.17 11.08 -2.58
C THR A 635 21.93 9.61 -2.27
N LYS A 636 20.65 9.20 -2.18
CA LYS A 636 20.27 7.81 -1.94
C LYS A 636 20.73 6.88 -3.07
N LEU A 637 20.71 7.34 -4.33
CA LEU A 637 21.24 6.55 -5.44
C LEU A 637 22.73 6.26 -5.25
N LYS A 638 23.53 7.24 -4.82
CA LYS A 638 24.95 7.02 -4.52
C LYS A 638 25.13 6.03 -3.36
N GLU A 639 24.30 6.12 -2.31
CA GLU A 639 24.34 5.14 -1.22
C GLU A 639 24.02 3.72 -1.69
N VAL A 640 23.03 3.57 -2.59
CA VAL A 640 22.69 2.30 -3.25
C VAL A 640 23.85 1.79 -4.09
N GLN A 641 24.46 2.64 -4.93
CA GLN A 641 25.59 2.26 -5.79
C GLN A 641 26.86 1.91 -5.02
N ASN A 642 27.08 2.54 -3.86
CA ASN A 642 28.21 2.26 -2.97
C ASN A 642 27.99 1.01 -2.10
N ASN A 643 26.80 0.40 -2.11
CA ASN A 643 26.54 -0.83 -1.40
C ASN A 643 27.37 -1.99 -2.01
N ARG A 644 27.98 -2.82 -1.17
CA ARG A 644 28.86 -3.92 -1.58
C ARG A 644 28.17 -4.95 -2.48
N CYS A 645 26.87 -5.13 -2.35
CA CYS A 645 26.08 -6.08 -3.13
C CYS A 645 25.57 -5.50 -4.46
N TYR A 646 25.68 -4.19 -4.71
CA TYR A 646 25.11 -3.55 -5.90
C TYR A 646 25.68 -4.11 -7.21
N GLY A 647 26.97 -4.42 -7.23
CA GLY A 647 27.64 -5.03 -8.39
C GLY A 647 27.17 -6.44 -8.73
N ASN A 648 26.47 -7.12 -7.81
CA ASN A 648 25.94 -8.48 -8.02
C ASN A 648 24.55 -8.47 -8.66
N LEU A 649 23.87 -7.31 -8.71
CA LEU A 649 22.57 -7.18 -9.37
C LEU A 649 22.70 -7.38 -10.88
N LEU A 650 21.61 -7.79 -11.55
CA LEU A 650 21.59 -7.79 -13.01
C LEU A 650 21.79 -6.39 -13.57
N GLY A 651 22.47 -6.29 -14.72
CA GLY A 651 22.62 -5.01 -15.42
C GLY A 651 21.27 -4.38 -15.81
N SER A 652 20.26 -5.20 -16.14
CA SER A 652 18.89 -4.72 -16.36
C SER A 652 18.27 -4.14 -15.09
N SER A 653 18.51 -4.77 -13.93
CA SER A 653 18.05 -4.28 -12.62
C SER A 653 18.74 -2.98 -12.20
N GLN A 654 20.05 -2.86 -12.40
CA GLN A 654 20.80 -1.61 -12.20
C GLN A 654 20.23 -0.49 -13.06
N GLY A 655 19.95 -0.76 -14.34
CA GLY A 655 19.30 0.19 -15.24
C GLY A 655 17.91 0.62 -14.78
N ILE A 656 17.09 -0.30 -14.23
CA ILE A 656 15.79 0.03 -13.64
C ILE A 656 15.96 0.97 -12.43
N ILE A 657 16.93 0.70 -11.55
CA ILE A 657 17.21 1.51 -10.35
C ILE A 657 17.61 2.94 -10.74
N GLU A 658 18.57 3.09 -11.64
CA GLU A 658 19.07 4.39 -12.09
C GLU A 658 17.96 5.22 -12.76
N LYS A 659 17.18 4.59 -13.63
CA LYS A 659 16.06 5.24 -14.32
C LYS A 659 14.92 5.60 -13.35
N SER A 660 14.65 4.76 -12.36
CA SER A 660 13.70 5.08 -11.30
C SER A 660 14.16 6.28 -10.47
N SER A 661 15.46 6.39 -10.20
CA SER A 661 16.03 7.56 -9.51
C SER A 661 15.93 8.84 -10.35
N LYS A 662 16.21 8.79 -11.66
CA LYS A 662 15.99 9.91 -12.58
C LYS A 662 14.52 10.31 -12.62
N TYR A 663 13.62 9.33 -12.68
CA TYR A 663 12.19 9.58 -12.64
C TYR A 663 11.79 10.32 -11.36
N TYR A 664 12.17 9.84 -10.18
CA TYR A 664 11.84 10.49 -8.91
C TYR A 664 12.49 11.89 -8.79
N SER A 665 13.74 12.03 -9.20
CA SER A 665 14.49 13.28 -9.03
C SER A 665 14.03 14.38 -9.99
N ARG A 666 13.71 14.03 -11.24
CA ARG A 666 13.53 15.00 -12.35
C ARG A 666 12.21 14.85 -13.12
N GLY A 667 11.40 13.84 -12.80
CA GLY A 667 10.20 13.53 -13.58
C GLY A 667 10.47 12.96 -14.97
N GLU A 668 11.69 12.48 -15.23
CA GLU A 668 12.06 11.80 -16.47
C GLU A 668 11.45 10.38 -16.49
N PHE A 669 10.25 10.23 -17.05
CA PHE A 669 9.56 8.93 -17.07
C PHE A 669 10.33 7.91 -17.94
N PRO A 670 10.61 6.70 -17.45
CA PRO A 670 11.51 5.76 -18.12
C PRO A 670 10.76 4.88 -19.12
N SER A 671 10.25 5.49 -20.19
CA SER A 671 9.39 4.84 -21.20
C SER A 671 10.04 3.65 -21.93
N ASP A 672 11.36 3.52 -21.89
CA ASP A 672 12.08 2.47 -22.60
C ASP A 672 12.18 1.15 -21.81
N ILE A 673 11.99 1.19 -20.49
CA ILE A 673 11.91 -0.01 -19.63
C ILE A 673 10.48 -0.34 -19.21
N VAL A 674 9.52 0.56 -19.47
CA VAL A 674 8.11 0.35 -19.16
C VAL A 674 7.44 -0.26 -20.39
N PRO A 675 6.93 -1.51 -20.32
CA PRO A 675 6.23 -2.13 -21.44
C PRO A 675 5.03 -1.29 -21.88
N LYS A 676 4.81 -1.23 -23.20
CA LYS A 676 3.67 -0.51 -23.79
C LYS A 676 2.40 -1.34 -23.87
N MET A 677 2.54 -2.66 -23.76
CA MET A 677 1.45 -3.63 -23.81
C MET A 677 1.53 -4.53 -22.58
N PRO A 678 0.39 -5.00 -22.05
CA PRO A 678 0.38 -5.96 -20.97
C PRO A 678 0.97 -7.32 -21.38
N PRO A 679 1.42 -8.14 -20.40
CA PRO A 679 1.78 -9.54 -20.62
C PRO A 679 0.67 -10.31 -21.35
N LYS A 680 1.03 -11.33 -22.13
CA LYS A 680 0.10 -12.11 -22.98
C LYS A 680 -1.03 -12.77 -22.21
N MET A 681 -0.81 -13.15 -20.95
CA MET A 681 -1.81 -13.77 -20.08
C MET A 681 -2.88 -12.80 -19.57
N VAL A 682 -2.67 -11.49 -19.76
CA VAL A 682 -3.68 -10.47 -19.48
C VAL A 682 -4.63 -10.38 -20.67
N ASP A 683 -5.89 -10.74 -20.41
CA ASP A 683 -6.97 -10.65 -21.38
C ASP A 683 -7.54 -9.21 -21.38
N GLY A 684 -7.14 -8.45 -22.39
CA GLY A 684 -7.57 -7.08 -22.63
C GLY A 684 -8.87 -6.96 -23.43
N GLU A 685 -9.75 -7.97 -23.42
CA GLU A 685 -11.02 -7.92 -24.15
C GLU A 685 -11.83 -6.66 -23.81
N THR A 686 -12.16 -5.92 -24.86
CA THR A 686 -13.00 -4.71 -24.82
C THR A 686 -14.43 -5.02 -25.28
N PHE A 687 -15.38 -4.15 -24.96
CA PHE A 687 -16.77 -4.29 -25.41
C PHE A 687 -16.87 -4.39 -26.94
N ALA A 688 -16.08 -3.61 -27.67
CA ALA A 688 -16.03 -3.64 -29.13
C ALA A 688 -15.49 -4.98 -29.67
N GLN A 689 -14.58 -5.64 -28.96
CA GLN A 689 -14.09 -6.98 -29.34
C GLN A 689 -15.13 -8.06 -29.03
N ARG A 690 -15.82 -7.96 -27.88
CA ARG A 690 -16.94 -8.84 -27.53
C ARG A 690 -18.05 -8.80 -28.58
N GLU A 691 -18.38 -7.62 -29.11
CA GLU A 691 -19.37 -7.49 -30.19
C GLU A 691 -18.96 -8.23 -31.47
N LYS A 692 -17.67 -8.25 -31.81
CA LYS A 692 -17.14 -8.93 -33.01
C LYS A 692 -17.08 -10.46 -32.91
N ARG A 693 -17.24 -11.02 -31.70
CA ARG A 693 -17.31 -12.49 -31.49
C ARG A 693 -18.69 -13.07 -31.82
N GLN A 694 -19.69 -12.21 -32.05
CA GLN A 694 -21.03 -12.58 -32.49
C GLN A 694 -21.06 -12.70 -34.02
#